data_AF-A0A7M3P2Q8-F1
#
_entry.id   AF-A0A7M3P2Q8-F1
#
_cell.length_a   1.000
_cell.length_b   1.000
_cell.length_c   1.000
_cell.angle_alpha   90.00
_cell.angle_beta   90.00
_cell.angle_gamma   90.00
#
_symmetry.space_group_name_H-M   'P 1'
#
loop_
_entity.id
_entity.type
_entity.pdbx_description
1 polymer ?
#
loop_
_entity_poly.entity_id
_entity_poly.type
_entity_poly.pdbx_seq_one_letter_code
_entity_poly.pdbx_strand_id
1 'polypeptide(L)'
;MTRSVYVTGIDRGDGRQVVELGVMELLTRQVDRVGVFRPLVHHSPDRLFELLRARYRLSQDPATVYGMDYHEASALQAERGTDELVSTLVDRFHAVARDYDVVLVLGTDYADTQLPDELSLNARLANEFGASVISVVGGRKQTTESVLAETRNAYRAYENLGCDVLAMVANRVARADRDEIARQLESRLPVPCYVVPDEPALSAPTLAQIAQTLDAKVLLGDDSGLARDALDFVFGGAMLPNFLTALTPGCLVVTPGDRADLVVGSLAAHSAGTPPIAGLLLTLDERPGDEILTLAARLAPGTPVLSVPGYSFPTAEQLFSLEGKLNAATPRKAETALGLFERYVDTGELLGRVSAPSSDRVTPMMFEHKLLEQARSNLRRIVLPEGTEPRVLHAAEVLLRRGVCELTLLGPVDQIRKRAADLGIDLGDTQLIDPATSELRDSFAQKYAELRAHKGVTVELAYDVVSDVNYFGTLMVQEGLADGMVSGSVHSTAATIRPAFEIIKTRPDAGIVSSVFFMCLADKVLVYGDCAVNPDPNAEQLADIAIQSAATAEGFGVEPRIAMLSYSTGTSGSGADVDKVREATELVRRRRPDLSVEGPIQYDAAVEPSVAATKLPESEVAGQATVLIFPDLNTGNNTYKAVQRSAGAIAVGPVLQGLRKPVNDLSRGALVQDIVTTVAITAIQSQPPRPVPPRPRPVPPREGRRPVSSSRVLVLNSGSSSVKYQLLDMRDSSRLAMGLVERIGEQVSRLKHTPLAGGGGSREWTGPIADHDAALKAVAAELAKDGLGLGSPELAAIGHRVVHGGKHFTEPTVVDDAVLAEIERLIPVAPLHNPANLTGIRTAQALRPDLPQVAVFDTAFHTTMPESAARYAIDVETADRHRIRRYGFHGTSHAYVSRATAKLLGKAPEEVNVIVLHLGNGASASAVRGGKCVDTSMGLTPLEGLVMGTRSGDLDPAVIFHLARVGDMSIAEIDTLLNKKSGLIGLCGDNDMREIRRRIDEGDERAQLAFDIYIHRLKKYIGAYYAVLGRVDAIAFTAGVGENAAPVREAAVAGLEQLGLAVDAELNAVRGDEPRLISPAGARVAVAVVPTDEELEIATQTYALVGRTDMRDRGVGND
;
A
#
# COMPACT_ATOMS: atom_id res chain seq x y z
N MET A 1 13.41 17.95 14.39
CA MET A 1 13.41 16.49 14.58
C MET A 1 14.76 15.97 14.12
N THR A 2 15.30 14.99 14.84
CA THR A 2 16.53 14.29 14.46
C THR A 2 16.31 13.57 13.14
N ARG A 3 17.27 13.68 12.22
CA ARG A 3 17.16 13.03 10.91
C ARG A 3 17.54 11.57 11.04
N SER A 4 16.87 10.70 10.30
CA SER A 4 17.11 9.26 10.42
C SER A 4 17.11 8.60 9.05
N VAL A 5 18.07 7.72 8.81
CA VAL A 5 18.19 6.95 7.57
C VAL A 5 18.08 5.47 7.91
N TYR A 6 17.10 4.80 7.33
CA TYR A 6 16.83 3.39 7.56
C TYR A 6 17.37 2.57 6.39
N VAL A 7 18.43 1.78 6.62
CA VAL A 7 19.02 0.90 5.60
C VAL A 7 18.46 -0.51 5.79
N THR A 8 17.78 -1.05 4.78
CA THR A 8 17.07 -2.33 4.89
C THR A 8 17.07 -3.12 3.59
N GLY A 9 16.92 -4.44 3.70
CA GLY A 9 16.81 -5.36 2.59
C GLY A 9 15.37 -5.68 2.20
N ILE A 10 15.23 -6.66 1.30
CA ILE A 10 13.97 -7.38 1.05
C ILE A 10 14.08 -8.90 1.30
N ASP A 11 15.29 -9.42 1.40
CA ASP A 11 15.59 -10.84 1.63
C ASP A 11 17.02 -10.99 2.20
N ARG A 12 17.39 -12.21 2.58
CA ARG A 12 18.74 -12.53 3.08
C ARG A 12 19.81 -12.37 2.00
N GLY A 13 21.02 -12.02 2.43
CA GLY A 13 22.21 -12.09 1.58
C GLY A 13 22.37 -10.93 0.58
N ASP A 14 21.54 -9.89 0.71
CA ASP A 14 21.58 -8.61 -0.02
C ASP A 14 22.94 -7.88 0.04
N GLY A 15 23.79 -8.23 1.00
CA GLY A 15 25.10 -7.62 1.21
C GLY A 15 25.02 -6.19 1.74
N ARG A 16 23.91 -5.79 2.36
CA ARG A 16 23.65 -4.42 2.81
C ARG A 16 24.69 -3.82 3.75
N GLN A 17 25.52 -4.64 4.40
CA GLN A 17 26.64 -4.19 5.24
C GLN A 17 27.58 -3.24 4.51
N VAL A 18 27.76 -3.40 3.19
CA VAL A 18 28.52 -2.47 2.35
C VAL A 18 27.85 -1.09 2.29
N VAL A 19 26.52 -1.07 2.18
CA VAL A 19 25.69 0.15 2.13
C VAL A 19 25.61 0.80 3.51
N GLU A 20 25.38 0.02 4.58
CA GLU A 20 25.35 0.49 5.97
C GLU A 20 26.68 1.17 6.36
N LEU A 21 27.81 0.55 6.02
CA LEU A 21 29.16 1.11 6.24
C LEU A 21 29.39 2.39 5.42
N GLY A 22 28.98 2.39 4.15
CA GLY A 22 29.10 3.54 3.26
C GLY A 22 28.24 4.73 3.71
N VAL A 23 26.99 4.50 4.11
CA VAL A 23 26.12 5.54 4.64
C VAL A 23 26.67 6.10 5.96
N MET A 24 27.24 5.25 6.83
CA MET A 24 27.88 5.73 8.05
C MET A 24 29.08 6.66 7.79
N GLU A 25 29.92 6.31 6.81
CA GLU A 25 31.02 7.17 6.34
C GLU A 25 30.50 8.52 5.84
N LEU A 26 29.35 8.56 5.16
CA LEU A 26 28.73 9.81 4.71
C LEU A 26 28.21 10.66 5.86
N LEU A 27 27.48 10.05 6.80
CA LEU A 27 26.87 10.76 7.92
C LEU A 27 27.92 11.37 8.86
N THR A 28 28.99 10.63 9.16
CA THR A 28 30.07 11.09 10.04
C THR A 28 30.91 12.22 9.44
N ARG A 29 30.88 12.43 8.12
CA ARG A 29 31.48 13.59 7.45
C ARG A 29 30.63 14.86 7.56
N GLN A 30 29.34 14.74 7.88
CA GLN A 30 28.39 15.86 7.88
C GLN A 30 28.10 16.42 9.28
N VAL A 31 27.97 15.55 10.28
CA VAL A 31 27.56 15.94 11.63
C VAL A 31 28.50 15.36 12.68
N ASP A 32 28.67 16.09 13.78
CA ASP A 32 29.57 15.68 14.87
C ASP A 32 29.00 14.54 15.71
N ARG A 33 27.66 14.39 15.78
CA ARG A 33 26.98 13.37 16.60
C ARG A 33 26.09 12.48 15.75
N VAL A 34 26.63 11.32 15.36
CA VAL A 34 25.89 10.26 14.68
C VAL A 34 25.58 9.13 15.67
N GLY A 35 24.30 8.76 15.76
CA GLY A 35 23.82 7.59 16.51
C GLY A 35 23.58 6.40 15.59
N VAL A 36 23.61 5.20 16.16
CA VAL A 36 23.22 3.95 15.50
C VAL A 36 22.10 3.30 16.28
N PHE A 37 21.07 2.83 15.57
CA PHE A 37 19.99 2.06 16.18
C PHE A 37 19.71 0.80 15.36
N ARG A 38 19.57 -0.34 16.03
CA ARG A 38 19.21 -1.62 15.42
C ARG A 38 17.94 -2.13 16.08
N PRO A 39 16.78 -2.12 15.40
CA PRO A 39 15.50 -2.48 16.03
C PRO A 39 15.50 -3.90 16.58
N LEU A 40 16.07 -4.86 15.84
CA LEU A 40 16.13 -6.28 16.22
C LEU A 40 17.55 -6.85 16.08
N VAL A 41 17.99 -7.64 17.07
CA VAL A 41 19.32 -8.28 17.10
C VAL A 41 19.24 -9.77 17.47
N HIS A 42 19.97 -10.63 16.76
CA HIS A 42 20.01 -12.09 17.03
C HIS A 42 21.06 -12.50 18.06
N HIS A 43 22.24 -11.86 18.02
CA HIS A 43 23.38 -12.21 18.87
C HIS A 43 24.10 -10.95 19.31
N SER A 44 24.27 -10.80 20.63
CA SER A 44 25.14 -9.78 21.21
C SER A 44 26.53 -10.37 21.46
N PRO A 45 27.63 -9.70 21.04
CA PRO A 45 27.67 -8.38 20.42
C PRO A 45 27.39 -8.39 18.90
N ASP A 46 26.74 -7.33 18.42
CA ASP A 46 26.51 -7.12 16.98
C ASP A 46 27.80 -6.77 16.26
N ARG A 47 28.18 -7.61 15.29
CA ARG A 47 29.47 -7.54 14.60
C ARG A 47 29.62 -6.27 13.74
N LEU A 48 28.54 -5.78 13.15
CA LEU A 48 28.56 -4.58 12.33
C LEU A 48 28.68 -3.35 13.22
N PHE A 49 27.88 -3.27 14.28
CA PHE A 49 28.01 -2.16 15.24
C PHE A 49 29.42 -2.11 15.85
N GLU A 50 30.03 -3.24 16.21
CA GLU A 50 31.40 -3.27 16.69
C GLU A 50 32.42 -2.76 15.65
N LEU A 51 32.23 -3.08 14.37
CA LEU A 51 33.02 -2.52 13.28
C LEU A 51 32.85 -0.99 13.19
N LEU A 52 31.61 -0.49 13.21
CA LEU A 52 31.31 0.95 13.14
C LEU A 52 31.89 1.68 14.36
N ARG A 53 31.71 1.13 15.56
CA ARG A 53 32.23 1.68 16.81
C ARG A 53 33.76 1.76 16.81
N ALA A 54 34.44 0.68 16.43
CA ALA A 54 35.89 0.64 16.39
C ALA A 54 36.47 1.62 15.35
N ARG A 55 35.84 1.71 14.17
CA ARG A 55 36.31 2.55 13.06
C ARG A 55 36.06 4.03 13.30
N TYR A 56 34.84 4.40 13.66
CA TYR A 56 34.40 5.80 13.78
C TYR A 56 34.50 6.36 15.20
N ARG A 57 34.98 5.56 16.17
CA ARG A 57 35.14 5.94 17.58
C ARG A 57 33.84 6.47 18.19
N LEU A 58 32.73 5.80 17.91
CA LEU A 58 31.42 6.17 18.41
C LEU A 58 31.40 6.13 19.95
N SER A 59 30.97 7.22 20.57
CA SER A 59 30.84 7.36 22.03
C SER A 59 29.52 6.81 22.57
N GLN A 60 28.65 6.30 21.71
CA GLN A 60 27.36 5.73 22.07
C GLN A 60 27.52 4.52 23.00
N ASP A 61 26.71 4.47 24.06
CA ASP A 61 26.63 3.31 24.93
C ASP A 61 26.06 2.11 24.14
N PRO A 62 26.79 0.98 24.02
CA PRO A 62 26.32 -0.21 23.33
C PRO A 62 24.95 -0.72 23.79
N ALA A 63 24.56 -0.48 25.05
CA ALA A 63 23.26 -0.89 25.56
C ALA A 63 22.08 -0.15 24.91
N THR A 64 22.32 1.04 24.37
CA THR A 64 21.29 1.90 23.74
C THR A 64 21.10 1.63 22.25
N VAL A 65 22.02 0.87 21.63
CA VAL A 65 22.00 0.60 20.19
C VAL A 65 20.85 -0.33 19.81
N TYR A 66 20.50 -1.24 20.72
CA TYR A 66 19.58 -2.33 20.41
C TYR A 66 18.16 -1.98 20.84
N GLY A 67 17.23 -2.14 19.90
CA GLY A 67 15.80 -2.11 20.15
C GLY A 67 15.43 -3.28 21.05
N MET A 68 15.43 -4.52 20.56
CA MET A 68 15.29 -5.72 21.40
C MET A 68 15.86 -6.98 20.74
N ASP A 69 15.94 -8.08 21.49
CA ASP A 69 16.29 -9.39 20.96
C ASP A 69 15.12 -10.01 20.18
N TYR A 70 15.38 -10.78 19.11
CA TYR A 70 14.34 -11.43 18.31
C TYR A 70 13.38 -12.31 19.13
N HIS A 71 13.89 -13.01 20.16
CA HIS A 71 13.06 -13.84 21.03
C HIS A 71 12.14 -12.97 21.93
N GLU A 72 12.65 -11.84 22.42
CA GLU A 72 11.86 -10.86 23.17
C GLU A 72 10.76 -10.24 22.28
N ALA A 73 11.12 -9.92 21.03
CA ALA A 73 10.18 -9.36 20.04
C ALA A 73 9.05 -10.32 19.70
N SER A 74 9.38 -11.59 19.43
CA SER A 74 8.40 -12.63 19.11
C SER A 74 7.45 -12.89 20.28
N ALA A 75 7.97 -12.97 21.52
CA ALA A 75 7.16 -13.13 22.71
C ALA A 75 6.21 -11.93 22.93
N LEU A 76 6.72 -10.71 22.80
CA LEU A 76 5.91 -9.49 22.96
C LEU A 76 4.81 -9.40 21.89
N GLN A 77 5.14 -9.71 20.63
CA GLN A 77 4.15 -9.73 19.55
C GLN A 77 3.06 -10.78 19.78
N ALA A 78 3.43 -11.97 20.28
CA ALA A 78 2.49 -13.04 20.56
C ALA A 78 1.54 -12.71 21.73
N GLU A 79 2.06 -12.06 22.78
CA GLU A 79 1.27 -11.73 23.98
C GLU A 79 0.43 -10.46 23.82
N ARG A 80 0.96 -9.43 23.16
CA ARG A 80 0.39 -8.07 23.14
C ARG A 80 0.15 -7.51 21.73
N GLY A 81 0.51 -8.24 20.68
CA GLY A 81 0.32 -7.85 19.30
C GLY A 81 1.43 -6.97 18.73
N THR A 82 1.37 -6.74 17.41
CA THR A 82 2.39 -5.97 16.66
C THR A 82 2.44 -4.49 17.06
N ASP A 83 1.32 -3.91 17.48
CA ASP A 83 1.26 -2.48 17.83
C ASP A 83 2.10 -2.17 19.08
N GLU A 84 2.06 -3.03 20.10
CA GLU A 84 2.87 -2.89 21.31
C GLU A 84 4.36 -3.08 21.01
N LEU A 85 4.71 -4.05 20.14
CA LEU A 85 6.08 -4.25 19.67
C LEU A 85 6.62 -2.98 19.00
N VAL A 86 5.87 -2.42 18.05
CA VAL A 86 6.25 -1.19 17.35
C VAL A 86 6.35 -0.01 18.31
N SER A 87 5.38 0.18 19.22
CA SER A 87 5.41 1.24 20.22
C SER A 87 6.66 1.16 21.11
N THR A 88 7.02 -0.04 21.56
CA THR A 88 8.20 -0.24 22.41
C THR A 88 9.50 0.09 21.67
N LEU A 89 9.59 -0.29 20.38
CA LEU A 89 10.76 0.01 19.54
C LEU A 89 10.86 1.50 19.23
N VAL A 90 9.73 2.18 19.00
CA VAL A 90 9.65 3.65 18.79
C VAL A 90 10.13 4.41 20.03
N ASP A 91 9.72 4.00 21.23
CA ASP A 91 10.18 4.63 22.46
C ASP A 91 11.70 4.48 22.67
N ARG A 92 12.25 3.28 22.41
CA ARG A 92 13.70 3.02 22.49
C ARG A 92 14.48 3.81 21.43
N PHE A 93 13.95 3.90 20.21
CA PHE A 93 14.53 4.70 19.14
C PHE A 93 14.57 6.20 19.50
N HIS A 94 13.46 6.76 20.00
CA HIS A 94 13.41 8.17 20.37
C HIS A 94 14.33 8.50 21.55
N ALA A 95 14.56 7.55 22.48
CA ALA A 95 15.55 7.72 23.52
C ALA A 95 16.94 8.00 22.95
N VAL A 96 17.34 7.28 21.89
CA VAL A 96 18.59 7.52 21.16
C VAL A 96 18.52 8.81 20.35
N ALA A 97 17.44 9.01 19.58
CA ALA A 97 17.31 10.14 18.67
C ALA A 97 17.43 11.52 19.36
N ARG A 98 17.14 11.63 20.66
CA ARG A 98 17.29 12.88 21.43
C ARG A 98 18.74 13.36 21.59
N ASP A 99 19.70 12.45 21.60
CA ASP A 99 21.10 12.75 21.94
C ASP A 99 21.99 12.98 20.70
N TYR A 100 21.48 12.63 19.51
CA TYR A 100 22.21 12.65 18.25
C TYR A 100 21.54 13.56 17.21
N ASP A 101 22.34 14.08 16.27
CA ASP A 101 21.85 14.97 15.20
C ASP A 101 21.30 14.15 14.02
N VAL A 102 21.88 12.97 13.78
CA VAL A 102 21.42 11.97 12.80
C VAL A 102 21.52 10.56 13.40
N VAL A 103 20.55 9.70 13.10
CA VAL A 103 20.57 8.28 13.48
C VAL A 103 20.58 7.39 12.24
N LEU A 104 21.57 6.50 12.14
CA LEU A 104 21.58 5.40 11.17
C LEU A 104 20.81 4.21 11.77
N VAL A 105 19.71 3.84 11.14
CA VAL A 105 18.92 2.67 11.52
C VAL A 105 19.32 1.47 10.68
N LEU A 106 19.81 0.41 11.34
CA LEU A 106 20.20 -0.86 10.74
C LEU A 106 18.98 -1.79 10.72
N GLY A 107 18.43 -2.05 9.53
CA GLY A 107 17.24 -2.88 9.35
C GLY A 107 17.42 -4.34 9.77
N THR A 108 16.32 -5.09 9.81
CA THR A 108 16.32 -6.51 10.20
C THR A 108 17.13 -7.37 9.23
N ASP A 109 17.79 -8.43 9.70
CA ASP A 109 18.69 -9.28 8.89
C ASP A 109 18.03 -10.45 8.17
N TYR A 110 16.69 -10.53 8.24
CA TYR A 110 15.87 -11.58 7.63
C TYR A 110 16.33 -12.98 8.07
N ALA A 111 17.19 -13.11 9.09
CA ALA A 111 18.00 -14.29 9.36
C ALA A 111 17.25 -15.40 10.13
N ASP A 112 16.02 -15.17 10.58
CA ASP A 112 15.14 -16.23 11.12
C ASP A 112 13.64 -15.97 10.88
N THR A 113 12.86 -17.01 10.55
CA THR A 113 11.45 -16.88 10.11
C THR A 113 10.44 -16.76 11.26
N GLN A 114 10.87 -16.33 12.44
CA GLN A 114 10.00 -16.29 13.64
C GLN A 114 9.02 -15.12 13.64
N LEU A 115 9.32 -14.04 12.88
CA LEU A 115 8.44 -12.90 12.71
C LEU A 115 7.82 -12.96 11.30
N PRO A 116 6.48 -13.01 11.17
CA PRO A 116 5.84 -12.95 9.86
C PRO A 116 6.01 -11.55 9.24
N ASP A 117 6.29 -11.52 7.94
CA ASP A 117 6.30 -10.30 7.11
C ASP A 117 7.27 -9.19 7.58
N GLU A 118 8.57 -9.52 7.66
CA GLU A 118 9.63 -8.60 8.06
C GLU A 118 9.73 -7.33 7.18
N LEU A 119 9.37 -7.39 5.90
CA LEU A 119 9.37 -6.22 5.03
C LEU A 119 8.35 -5.19 5.53
N SER A 120 7.12 -5.62 5.82
CA SER A 120 6.09 -4.75 6.39
C SER A 120 6.48 -4.20 7.75
N LEU A 121 7.19 -4.99 8.58
CA LEU A 121 7.70 -4.52 9.87
C LEU A 121 8.76 -3.41 9.70
N ASN A 122 9.77 -3.61 8.83
CA ASN A 122 10.78 -2.58 8.56
C ASN A 122 10.14 -1.30 8.01
N ALA A 123 9.19 -1.43 7.07
CA ALA A 123 8.48 -0.29 6.51
C ALA A 123 7.67 0.47 7.58
N ARG A 124 6.98 -0.26 8.46
CA ARG A 124 6.24 0.33 9.57
C ARG A 124 7.17 1.04 10.54
N LEU A 125 8.29 0.43 10.93
CA LEU A 125 9.28 1.06 11.81
C LEU A 125 9.89 2.30 11.18
N ALA A 126 10.25 2.26 9.89
CA ALA A 126 10.76 3.43 9.18
C ALA A 126 9.76 4.60 9.21
N ASN A 127 8.47 4.32 8.97
CA ASN A 127 7.41 5.33 9.05
C ASN A 127 7.26 5.91 10.46
N GLU A 128 7.17 5.06 11.50
CA GLU A 128 6.98 5.54 12.87
C GLU A 128 8.22 6.25 13.44
N PHE A 129 9.42 5.87 13.00
CA PHE A 129 10.66 6.58 13.32
C PHE A 129 10.80 7.92 12.56
N GLY A 130 9.98 8.14 11.53
CA GLY A 130 10.14 9.26 10.60
C GLY A 130 11.46 9.17 9.82
N ALA A 131 11.94 7.97 9.53
CA ALA A 131 13.20 7.70 8.87
C ALA A 131 13.00 7.47 7.36
N SER A 132 13.83 8.10 6.55
CA SER A 132 13.83 7.85 5.10
C SER A 132 14.62 6.57 4.78
N VAL A 133 14.18 5.81 3.79
CA VAL A 133 14.61 4.43 3.54
C VAL A 133 15.64 4.35 2.41
N ILE A 134 16.73 3.62 2.63
CA ILE A 134 17.61 3.11 1.57
C ILE A 134 17.40 1.61 1.49
N SER A 135 16.83 1.15 0.38
CA SER A 135 16.50 -0.26 0.19
C SER A 135 17.58 -0.97 -0.63
N VAL A 136 18.05 -2.12 -0.14
CA VAL A 136 19.12 -2.92 -0.74
C VAL A 136 18.56 -4.22 -1.30
N VAL A 137 18.88 -4.51 -2.56
CA VAL A 137 18.49 -5.74 -3.27
C VAL A 137 19.74 -6.52 -3.67
N GLY A 138 19.78 -7.82 -3.39
CA GLY A 138 20.92 -8.68 -3.71
C GLY A 138 20.84 -9.26 -5.12
N GLY A 139 21.89 -9.13 -5.92
CA GLY A 139 21.98 -9.65 -7.29
C GLY A 139 22.88 -10.87 -7.47
N ARG A 140 23.35 -11.50 -6.38
CA ARG A 140 24.32 -12.61 -6.46
C ARG A 140 23.66 -13.83 -7.12
N LYS A 141 24.27 -14.35 -8.19
CA LYS A 141 23.76 -15.49 -8.99
C LYS A 141 22.38 -15.24 -9.61
N GLN A 142 21.96 -13.99 -9.74
CA GLN A 142 20.72 -13.62 -10.41
C GLN A 142 20.97 -13.17 -11.85
N THR A 143 19.96 -13.30 -12.71
CA THR A 143 20.03 -12.74 -14.07
C THR A 143 19.76 -11.24 -14.02
N THR A 144 20.21 -10.53 -15.07
CA THR A 144 19.93 -9.10 -15.28
C THR A 144 18.45 -8.77 -15.11
N GLU A 145 17.55 -9.55 -15.71
CA GLU A 145 16.10 -9.32 -15.62
C GLU A 145 15.58 -9.50 -14.19
N SER A 146 16.12 -10.46 -13.43
CA SER A 146 15.71 -10.72 -12.04
C SER A 146 16.08 -9.56 -11.13
N VAL A 147 17.33 -9.07 -11.20
CA VAL A 147 17.80 -7.93 -10.39
C VAL A 147 16.96 -6.67 -10.69
N LEU A 148 16.64 -6.44 -11.97
CA LEU A 148 15.80 -5.32 -12.39
C LEU A 148 14.36 -5.43 -11.86
N ALA A 149 13.77 -6.62 -11.90
CA ALA A 149 12.42 -6.86 -11.40
C ALA A 149 12.37 -6.72 -9.88
N GLU A 150 13.31 -7.33 -9.16
CA GLU A 150 13.38 -7.27 -7.69
C GLU A 150 13.62 -5.86 -7.19
N THR A 151 14.52 -5.10 -7.80
CA THR A 151 14.75 -3.69 -7.43
C THR A 151 13.49 -2.84 -7.60
N ARG A 152 12.73 -3.04 -8.68
CA ARG A 152 11.47 -2.32 -8.91
C ARG A 152 10.37 -2.76 -7.95
N ASN A 153 10.29 -4.05 -7.66
CA ASN A 153 9.31 -4.58 -6.71
C ASN A 153 9.61 -4.10 -5.29
N ALA A 154 10.89 -4.04 -4.89
CA ALA A 154 11.34 -3.50 -3.61
C ALA A 154 10.94 -2.03 -3.44
N TYR A 155 11.22 -1.20 -4.46
CA TYR A 155 10.81 0.21 -4.46
C TYR A 155 9.30 0.34 -4.25
N ARG A 156 8.50 -0.36 -5.06
CA ARG A 156 7.03 -0.33 -4.97
C ARG A 156 6.52 -0.87 -3.65
N ALA A 157 7.15 -1.89 -3.08
CA ALA A 157 6.74 -2.45 -1.79
C ALA A 157 6.91 -1.41 -0.67
N TYR A 158 8.08 -0.77 -0.56
CA TYR A 158 8.31 0.27 0.44
C TYR A 158 7.46 1.54 0.17
N GLU A 159 7.30 1.95 -1.10
CA GLU A 159 6.44 3.08 -1.49
C GLU A 159 4.95 2.82 -1.17
N ASN A 160 4.42 1.63 -1.48
CA ASN A 160 3.03 1.26 -1.17
C ASN A 160 2.77 1.17 0.33
N LEU A 161 3.81 0.87 1.12
CA LEU A 161 3.76 0.90 2.59
C LEU A 161 4.00 2.32 3.14
N GLY A 162 4.11 3.32 2.27
CA GLY A 162 4.19 4.74 2.59
C GLY A 162 5.56 5.23 3.07
N CYS A 163 6.62 4.45 2.84
CA CYS A 163 7.98 4.86 3.19
C CYS A 163 8.50 5.94 2.25
N ASP A 164 9.24 6.90 2.82
CA ASP A 164 10.02 7.87 2.06
C ASP A 164 11.32 7.22 1.57
N VAL A 165 11.31 6.62 0.36
CA VAL A 165 12.47 5.92 -0.19
C VAL A 165 13.46 6.94 -0.78
N LEU A 166 14.66 7.04 -0.21
CA LEU A 166 15.71 7.94 -0.70
C LEU A 166 16.42 7.42 -1.94
N ALA A 167 16.75 6.12 -1.93
CA ALA A 167 17.54 5.47 -2.97
C ALA A 167 17.36 3.95 -2.93
N MET A 168 17.57 3.33 -4.09
CA MET A 168 17.67 1.89 -4.25
C MET A 168 19.12 1.49 -4.49
N VAL A 169 19.58 0.41 -3.86
CA VAL A 169 20.92 -0.16 -4.11
C VAL A 169 20.79 -1.62 -4.54
N ALA A 170 21.08 -1.90 -5.80
CA ALA A 170 21.27 -3.26 -6.30
C ALA A 170 22.72 -3.68 -6.05
N ASN A 171 22.95 -4.55 -5.08
CA ASN A 171 24.27 -4.94 -4.61
C ASN A 171 24.62 -6.37 -5.00
N ARG A 172 25.91 -6.71 -5.03
CA ARG A 172 26.42 -8.04 -5.40
C ARG A 172 26.04 -8.48 -6.82
N VAL A 173 25.98 -7.53 -7.75
CA VAL A 173 25.63 -7.77 -9.15
C VAL A 173 26.82 -8.32 -9.94
N ALA A 174 26.61 -9.24 -10.88
CA ALA A 174 27.70 -9.73 -11.73
C ALA A 174 28.38 -8.57 -12.48
N ARG A 175 29.73 -8.52 -12.45
CA ARG A 175 30.52 -7.41 -13.02
C ARG A 175 30.22 -7.14 -14.49
N ALA A 176 29.94 -8.20 -15.26
CA ALA A 176 29.61 -8.09 -16.69
C ALA A 176 28.25 -7.42 -16.94
N ASP A 177 27.29 -7.57 -16.02
CA ASP A 177 25.91 -7.13 -16.18
C ASP A 177 25.64 -5.76 -15.55
N ARG A 178 26.57 -5.26 -14.72
CA ARG A 178 26.41 -4.04 -13.93
C ARG A 178 26.02 -2.82 -14.77
N ASP A 179 26.73 -2.56 -15.85
CA ASP A 179 26.53 -1.33 -16.66
C ASP A 179 25.23 -1.37 -17.46
N GLU A 180 24.74 -2.57 -17.78
CA GLU A 180 23.41 -2.76 -18.37
C GLU A 180 22.32 -2.50 -17.33
N ILE A 181 22.43 -3.11 -16.14
CA ILE A 181 21.46 -2.95 -15.05
C ILE A 181 21.36 -1.48 -14.61
N ALA A 182 22.50 -0.80 -14.46
CA ALA A 182 22.54 0.61 -14.04
C ALA A 182 21.75 1.51 -15.01
N ARG A 183 22.00 1.39 -16.32
CA ARG A 183 21.28 2.18 -17.35
C ARG A 183 19.78 1.89 -17.37
N GLN A 184 19.38 0.64 -17.13
CA GLN A 184 17.97 0.24 -17.14
C GLN A 184 17.19 0.62 -15.87
N LEU A 185 17.88 0.84 -14.74
CA LEU A 185 17.24 1.32 -13.50
C LEU A 185 17.10 2.84 -13.49
N GLU A 186 18.13 3.56 -13.90
CA GLU A 186 18.16 5.04 -13.88
C GLU A 186 17.02 5.68 -14.68
N SER A 187 16.53 5.03 -15.72
CA SER A 187 15.42 5.52 -16.56
C SER A 187 14.01 5.18 -16.06
N ARG A 188 13.85 4.40 -14.98
CA ARG A 188 12.55 3.78 -14.64
C ARG A 188 12.08 3.90 -13.20
N LEU A 189 12.90 4.42 -12.29
CA LEU A 189 12.50 4.65 -10.90
C LEU A 189 12.64 6.16 -10.58
N PRO A 190 11.74 6.73 -9.76
CA PRO A 190 11.77 8.16 -9.43
C PRO A 190 12.86 8.52 -8.39
N VAL A 191 13.65 7.55 -7.96
CA VAL A 191 14.74 7.67 -6.98
C VAL A 191 16.04 7.15 -7.57
N PRO A 192 17.20 7.60 -7.08
CA PRO A 192 18.51 7.15 -7.56
C PRO A 192 18.66 5.66 -7.32
N CYS A 193 19.20 4.99 -8.32
CA CYS A 193 19.44 3.56 -8.28
C CYS A 193 20.93 3.30 -8.47
N TYR A 194 21.59 2.85 -7.41
CA TYR A 194 23.01 2.54 -7.43
C TYR A 194 23.21 1.04 -7.63
N VAL A 195 24.13 0.67 -8.53
CA VAL A 195 24.42 -0.74 -8.85
C VAL A 195 25.87 -1.05 -8.50
N VAL A 196 26.04 -1.86 -7.45
CA VAL A 196 27.33 -2.24 -6.87
C VAL A 196 27.67 -3.68 -7.29
N PRO A 197 28.82 -3.91 -7.95
CA PRO A 197 29.20 -5.23 -8.42
C PRO A 197 29.61 -6.15 -7.26
N ASP A 198 29.46 -7.47 -7.45
CA ASP A 198 29.97 -8.48 -6.54
C ASP A 198 31.50 -8.43 -6.50
N GLU A 199 32.03 -8.46 -5.28
CA GLU A 199 33.46 -8.54 -5.01
C GLU A 199 33.73 -9.82 -4.21
N PRO A 200 34.22 -10.89 -4.86
CA PRO A 200 34.41 -12.19 -4.23
C PRO A 200 35.22 -12.13 -2.93
N ALA A 201 36.21 -11.23 -2.85
CA ALA A 201 37.04 -11.05 -1.66
C ALA A 201 36.26 -10.65 -0.40
N LEU A 202 35.11 -9.97 -0.53
CA LEU A 202 34.28 -9.61 0.63
C LEU A 202 33.67 -10.86 1.28
N SER A 203 33.19 -11.80 0.46
CA SER A 203 32.54 -13.04 0.91
C SER A 203 33.48 -14.24 1.09
N ALA A 204 34.72 -14.17 0.59
CA ALA A 204 35.70 -15.24 0.70
C ALA A 204 36.18 -15.41 2.16
N PRO A 205 36.19 -16.61 2.75
CA PRO A 205 36.77 -16.79 4.09
C PRO A 205 38.30 -16.64 4.06
N THR A 206 38.88 -16.12 5.15
CA THR A 206 40.34 -16.13 5.32
C THR A 206 40.84 -17.52 5.71
N LEU A 207 42.10 -17.85 5.41
CA LEU A 207 42.69 -19.12 5.84
C LEU A 207 42.71 -19.29 7.37
N ALA A 208 42.81 -18.19 8.13
CA ALA A 208 42.65 -18.18 9.57
C ALA A 208 41.24 -18.62 10.01
N GLN A 209 40.19 -18.11 9.35
CA GLN A 209 38.80 -18.51 9.63
C GLN A 209 38.55 -19.97 9.25
N ILE A 210 39.11 -20.42 8.13
CA ILE A 210 39.03 -21.84 7.73
C ILE A 210 39.73 -22.72 8.76
N ALA A 211 40.95 -22.36 9.18
CA ALA A 211 41.69 -23.11 10.17
C ALA A 211 40.95 -23.19 11.51
N GLN A 212 40.37 -22.08 11.97
CA GLN A 212 39.58 -22.05 13.21
C GLN A 212 38.29 -22.88 13.11
N THR A 213 37.57 -22.80 11.99
CA THR A 213 36.27 -23.48 11.87
C THR A 213 36.40 -24.98 11.66
N LEU A 214 37.44 -25.41 10.94
CA LEU A 214 37.73 -26.82 10.68
C LEU A 214 38.62 -27.47 11.76
N ASP A 215 39.00 -26.73 12.80
CA ASP A 215 40.01 -27.14 13.79
C ASP A 215 41.29 -27.67 13.12
N ALA A 216 41.75 -26.96 12.08
CA ALA A 216 42.87 -27.40 11.26
C ALA A 216 44.21 -27.12 11.93
N LYS A 217 45.14 -28.07 11.85
CA LYS A 217 46.52 -27.87 12.26
C LYS A 217 47.28 -27.12 11.16
N VAL A 218 47.88 -25.99 11.52
CA VAL A 218 48.80 -25.25 10.64
C VAL A 218 50.15 -25.98 10.62
N LEU A 219 50.55 -26.51 9.46
CA LEU A 219 51.83 -27.20 9.27
C LEU A 219 52.93 -26.25 8.79
N LEU A 220 52.57 -25.34 7.87
CA LEU A 220 53.42 -24.28 7.32
C LEU A 220 52.59 -23.01 7.18
N GLY A 221 53.24 -21.83 7.17
CA GLY A 221 52.61 -20.53 7.01
C GLY A 221 52.97 -19.53 8.12
N ASP A 222 52.67 -18.26 7.89
CA ASP A 222 52.77 -17.17 8.87
C ASP A 222 51.42 -16.42 8.98
N ASP A 223 51.32 -15.45 9.89
CA ASP A 223 50.10 -14.68 10.12
C ASP A 223 49.63 -13.93 8.86
N SER A 224 50.56 -13.49 8.02
CA SER A 224 50.27 -12.80 6.76
C SER A 224 49.66 -13.76 5.73
N GLY A 225 50.20 -14.98 5.65
CA GLY A 225 49.65 -16.06 4.85
C GLY A 225 48.26 -16.48 5.32
N LEU A 226 48.05 -16.63 6.63
CA LEU A 226 46.76 -16.99 7.22
C LEU A 226 45.68 -15.91 7.02
N ALA A 227 46.08 -14.64 6.89
CA ALA A 227 45.18 -13.54 6.58
C ALA A 227 44.74 -13.46 5.09
N ARG A 228 45.23 -14.35 4.22
CA ARG A 228 44.81 -14.41 2.80
C ARG A 228 43.38 -14.95 2.67
N ASP A 229 42.64 -14.37 1.73
CA ASP A 229 41.29 -14.82 1.36
C ASP A 229 41.37 -16.03 0.42
N ALA A 230 40.59 -17.08 0.70
CA ALA A 230 40.39 -18.21 -0.19
C ALA A 230 39.24 -17.89 -1.15
N LEU A 231 39.58 -17.47 -2.37
CA LEU A 231 38.61 -17.03 -3.38
C LEU A 231 37.87 -18.18 -4.06
N ASP A 232 38.47 -19.37 -4.06
CA ASP A 232 37.97 -20.58 -4.72
C ASP A 232 38.52 -21.84 -4.04
N PHE A 233 37.94 -23.02 -4.31
CA PHE A 233 38.39 -24.31 -3.77
C PHE A 233 38.67 -25.29 -4.91
N VAL A 234 39.93 -25.75 -5.02
CA VAL A 234 40.34 -26.71 -6.07
C VAL A 234 40.67 -28.05 -5.43
N PHE A 235 39.91 -29.09 -5.79
CA PHE A 235 40.06 -30.43 -5.22
C PHE A 235 41.03 -31.30 -6.03
N GLY A 236 42.16 -31.66 -5.40
CA GLY A 236 43.24 -32.45 -5.98
C GLY A 236 42.97 -33.96 -5.94
N GLY A 237 42.25 -34.47 -6.95
CA GLY A 237 42.06 -35.91 -7.18
C GLY A 237 42.75 -36.46 -8.43
N ALA A 238 43.06 -35.61 -9.42
CA ALA A 238 43.67 -36.00 -10.68
C ALA A 238 45.20 -36.13 -10.60
N MET A 239 45.83 -36.65 -11.66
CA MET A 239 47.28 -36.61 -11.85
C MET A 239 47.77 -35.18 -12.06
N LEU A 240 49.02 -34.89 -11.66
CA LEU A 240 49.59 -33.54 -11.60
C LEU A 240 49.38 -32.68 -12.88
N PRO A 241 49.59 -33.18 -14.12
CA PRO A 241 49.40 -32.36 -15.32
C PRO A 241 47.97 -31.80 -15.47
N ASN A 242 46.96 -32.62 -15.20
CA ASN A 242 45.56 -32.22 -15.28
C ASN A 242 45.17 -31.31 -14.11
N PHE A 243 45.76 -31.58 -12.93
CA PHE A 243 45.52 -30.77 -11.74
C PHE A 243 46.08 -29.34 -11.89
N LEU A 244 47.28 -29.17 -12.46
CA LEU A 244 47.88 -27.85 -12.67
C LEU A 244 47.01 -26.96 -13.59
N THR A 245 46.34 -27.54 -14.59
CA THR A 245 45.42 -26.81 -15.46
C THR A 245 44.12 -26.39 -14.76
N ALA A 246 43.79 -26.98 -13.62
CA ALA A 246 42.59 -26.68 -12.84
C ALA A 246 42.82 -25.61 -11.75
N LEU A 247 44.07 -25.22 -11.48
CA LEU A 247 44.37 -24.18 -10.50
C LEU A 247 43.78 -22.83 -10.93
N THR A 248 43.14 -22.14 -10.00
CA THR A 248 42.61 -20.78 -10.19
C THR A 248 43.33 -19.79 -9.26
N PRO A 249 43.47 -18.50 -9.64
CA PRO A 249 44.09 -17.50 -8.76
C PRO A 249 43.36 -17.37 -7.42
N GLY A 250 44.10 -17.41 -6.32
CA GLY A 250 43.57 -17.29 -4.96
C GLY A 250 42.82 -18.52 -4.46
N CYS A 251 42.92 -19.67 -5.14
CA CYS A 251 42.28 -20.89 -4.65
C CYS A 251 42.96 -21.47 -3.41
N LEU A 252 42.19 -22.11 -2.54
CA LEU A 252 42.68 -23.07 -1.56
C LEU A 252 42.66 -24.46 -2.20
N VAL A 253 43.84 -25.07 -2.33
CA VAL A 253 43.97 -26.43 -2.85
C VAL A 253 43.59 -27.42 -1.76
N VAL A 254 42.60 -28.27 -2.00
CA VAL A 254 42.17 -29.32 -1.07
C VAL A 254 42.60 -30.67 -1.62
N THR A 255 43.46 -31.39 -0.92
CA THR A 255 43.99 -32.68 -1.42
C THR A 255 44.27 -33.66 -0.29
N PRO A 256 44.15 -34.98 -0.52
CA PRO A 256 44.63 -35.99 0.42
C PRO A 256 46.09 -35.78 0.84
N GLY A 257 46.41 -36.02 2.12
CA GLY A 257 47.75 -35.82 2.66
C GLY A 257 48.85 -36.72 2.07
N ASP A 258 48.48 -37.83 1.45
CA ASP A 258 49.38 -38.77 0.75
C ASP A 258 49.78 -38.30 -0.66
N ARG A 259 49.13 -37.25 -1.20
CA ARG A 259 49.42 -36.68 -2.52
C ARG A 259 50.55 -35.65 -2.49
N ALA A 260 51.74 -36.09 -2.10
CA ALA A 260 52.94 -35.25 -2.04
C ALA A 260 53.29 -34.59 -3.39
N ASP A 261 52.97 -35.24 -4.50
CA ASP A 261 53.13 -34.71 -5.86
C ASP A 261 52.30 -33.44 -6.09
N LEU A 262 51.06 -33.40 -5.59
CA LEU A 262 50.17 -32.24 -5.73
C LEU A 262 50.60 -31.10 -4.80
N VAL A 263 51.06 -31.40 -3.58
CA VAL A 263 51.56 -30.39 -2.64
C VAL A 263 52.74 -29.62 -3.24
N VAL A 264 53.76 -30.34 -3.74
CA VAL A 264 54.94 -29.74 -4.36
C VAL A 264 54.56 -29.04 -5.66
N GLY A 265 53.71 -29.66 -6.48
CA GLY A 265 53.24 -29.08 -7.74
C GLY A 265 52.49 -27.76 -7.57
N SER A 266 51.57 -27.67 -6.61
CA SER A 266 50.84 -26.45 -6.27
C SER A 266 51.76 -25.33 -5.79
N LEU A 267 52.71 -25.63 -4.91
CA LEU A 267 53.63 -24.63 -4.36
C LEU A 267 54.64 -24.16 -5.42
N ALA A 268 55.10 -25.05 -6.30
CA ALA A 268 55.93 -24.68 -7.44
C ALA A 268 55.17 -23.76 -8.42
N ALA A 269 53.91 -24.07 -8.72
CA ALA A 269 53.06 -23.21 -9.55
C ALA A 269 52.82 -21.84 -8.90
N HIS A 270 52.58 -21.79 -7.59
CA HIS A 270 52.46 -20.55 -6.83
C HIS A 270 53.75 -19.71 -6.89
N SER A 271 54.91 -20.33 -6.66
CA SER A 271 56.21 -19.64 -6.74
C SER A 271 56.53 -19.13 -8.15
N ALA A 272 56.07 -19.84 -9.19
CA ALA A 272 56.21 -19.42 -10.58
C ALA A 272 55.19 -18.32 -10.99
N GLY A 273 54.18 -18.06 -10.14
CA GLY A 273 53.15 -17.05 -10.38
C GLY A 273 52.02 -17.48 -11.32
N THR A 274 51.87 -18.77 -11.61
CA THR A 274 50.93 -19.28 -12.64
C THR A 274 50.13 -20.51 -12.19
N PRO A 275 48.93 -20.33 -11.61
CA PRO A 275 48.44 -19.14 -10.92
C PRO A 275 48.79 -19.15 -9.42
N PRO A 276 48.86 -17.98 -8.74
CA PRO A 276 49.12 -17.92 -7.32
C PRO A 276 47.93 -18.45 -6.50
N ILE A 277 48.17 -19.46 -5.67
CA ILE A 277 47.17 -20.02 -4.73
C ILE A 277 47.13 -19.25 -3.38
N ALA A 278 46.03 -19.37 -2.65
CA ALA A 278 45.92 -18.86 -1.27
C ALA A 278 46.69 -19.74 -0.28
N GLY A 279 46.55 -21.07 -0.38
CA GLY A 279 47.19 -22.06 0.48
C GLY A 279 46.81 -23.49 0.11
N LEU A 280 47.18 -24.45 0.95
CA LEU A 280 46.78 -25.87 0.84
C LEU A 280 46.06 -26.36 2.09
N LEU A 281 45.10 -27.26 1.91
CA LEU A 281 44.39 -27.98 2.96
C LEU A 281 44.49 -29.49 2.70
N LEU A 282 45.17 -30.18 3.62
CA LEU A 282 45.40 -31.62 3.57
C LEU A 282 44.31 -32.36 4.34
N THR A 283 43.71 -33.37 3.71
CA THR A 283 42.64 -34.20 4.28
C THR A 283 43.15 -35.61 4.63
N LEU A 284 42.31 -36.43 5.28
CA LEU A 284 42.58 -37.82 5.70
C LEU A 284 43.46 -38.00 6.96
N ASP A 285 43.76 -36.93 7.70
CA ASP A 285 44.76 -36.95 8.80
C ASP A 285 46.16 -37.45 8.39
N GLU A 286 46.42 -37.56 7.09
CA GLU A 286 47.72 -37.92 6.55
C GLU A 286 48.51 -36.66 6.20
N ARG A 287 49.84 -36.77 6.22
CA ARG A 287 50.74 -35.65 5.90
C ARG A 287 51.94 -36.15 5.11
N PRO A 288 52.46 -35.34 4.17
CA PRO A 288 53.74 -35.64 3.54
C PRO A 288 54.85 -35.75 4.58
N GLY A 289 55.86 -36.57 4.31
CA GLY A 289 57.03 -36.68 5.18
C GLY A 289 57.78 -35.36 5.36
N ASP A 290 58.57 -35.25 6.44
CA ASP A 290 59.27 -34.01 6.82
C ASP A 290 60.18 -33.44 5.72
N GLU A 291 60.76 -34.32 4.88
CA GLU A 291 61.57 -33.92 3.73
C GLU A 291 60.75 -33.13 2.69
N ILE A 292 59.50 -33.56 2.44
CA ILE A 292 58.58 -32.89 1.52
C ILE A 292 58.09 -31.57 2.11
N LEU A 293 57.76 -31.53 3.40
CA LEU A 293 57.36 -30.29 4.08
C LEU A 293 58.50 -29.26 4.11
N THR A 294 59.74 -29.72 4.29
CA THR A 294 60.94 -28.85 4.22
C THR A 294 61.14 -28.29 2.82
N LEU A 295 60.93 -29.10 1.78
CA LEU A 295 60.98 -28.67 0.38
C LEU A 295 59.86 -27.66 0.08
N ALA A 296 58.63 -27.95 0.53
CA ALA A 296 57.46 -27.08 0.41
C ALA A 296 57.71 -25.70 1.01
N ALA A 297 58.27 -25.64 2.23
CA ALA A 297 58.59 -24.39 2.92
C ALA A 297 59.61 -23.52 2.17
N ARG A 298 60.55 -24.15 1.43
CA ARG A 298 61.56 -23.45 0.62
C ARG A 298 61.03 -23.00 -0.73
N LEU A 299 60.12 -23.77 -1.33
CA LEU A 299 59.53 -23.48 -2.64
C LEU A 299 58.64 -22.24 -2.60
N ALA A 300 57.79 -22.10 -1.59
CA ALA A 300 56.90 -20.96 -1.45
C ALA A 300 56.83 -20.50 0.02
N PRO A 301 57.83 -19.73 0.50
CA PRO A 301 57.87 -19.25 1.88
C PRO A 301 56.62 -18.45 2.26
N GLY A 302 56.08 -18.73 3.45
CA GLY A 302 54.90 -18.04 4.00
C GLY A 302 53.54 -18.52 3.49
N THR A 303 53.49 -19.40 2.47
CA THR A 303 52.22 -19.97 1.98
C THR A 303 51.69 -21.03 2.95
N PRO A 304 50.45 -20.89 3.47
CA PRO A 304 49.96 -21.81 4.47
C PRO A 304 49.67 -23.22 3.93
N VAL A 305 50.03 -24.23 4.73
CA VAL A 305 49.63 -25.63 4.55
C VAL A 305 48.92 -26.07 5.82
N LEU A 306 47.64 -26.34 5.70
CA LEU A 306 46.74 -26.76 6.79
C LEU A 306 46.47 -28.25 6.69
N SER A 307 46.16 -28.90 7.81
CA SER A 307 45.79 -30.32 7.87
C SER A 307 44.59 -30.52 8.76
N VAL A 308 43.60 -31.25 8.26
CA VAL A 308 42.37 -31.62 8.99
C VAL A 308 42.23 -33.15 9.07
N PRO A 309 41.63 -33.66 10.16
CA PRO A 309 41.44 -35.11 10.32
C PRO A 309 40.29 -35.66 9.45
N GLY A 310 39.41 -34.79 8.94
CA GLY A 310 38.25 -35.19 8.14
C GLY A 310 38.58 -35.72 6.74
N TYR A 311 37.67 -36.54 6.20
CA TYR A 311 37.68 -36.97 4.80
C TYR A 311 37.38 -35.80 3.85
N SER A 312 37.84 -35.89 2.59
CA SER A 312 37.74 -34.79 1.63
C SER A 312 36.31 -34.31 1.37
N PHE A 313 35.31 -35.20 1.33
CA PHE A 313 33.92 -34.83 1.04
C PHE A 313 33.22 -34.09 2.21
N PRO A 314 33.23 -34.61 3.47
CA PRO A 314 32.73 -33.83 4.62
C PRO A 314 33.43 -32.49 4.82
N THR A 315 34.75 -32.43 4.58
CA THR A 315 35.51 -31.17 4.64
C THR A 315 35.03 -30.20 3.56
N ALA A 316 34.73 -30.68 2.35
CA ALA A 316 34.19 -29.85 1.27
C ALA A 316 32.84 -29.23 1.64
N GLU A 317 31.93 -30.02 2.25
CA GLU A 317 30.62 -29.54 2.70
C GLU A 317 30.76 -28.39 3.71
N GLN A 318 31.66 -28.54 4.69
CA GLN A 318 31.95 -27.48 5.65
C GLN A 318 32.55 -26.24 4.98
N LEU A 319 33.52 -26.41 4.07
CA LEU A 319 34.13 -25.31 3.33
C LEU A 319 33.11 -24.51 2.50
N PHE A 320 32.19 -25.19 1.80
CA PHE A 320 31.16 -24.52 1.00
C PHE A 320 30.12 -23.78 1.84
N SER A 321 30.00 -24.10 3.13
CA SER A 321 29.12 -23.39 4.07
C SER A 321 29.77 -22.14 4.71
N LEU A 322 31.09 -21.95 4.53
CA LEU A 322 31.81 -20.82 5.10
C LEU A 322 31.62 -19.56 4.25
N GLU A 323 31.06 -18.51 4.87
CA GLU A 323 31.05 -17.16 4.30
C GLU A 323 31.93 -16.20 5.14
N GLY A 324 32.81 -15.48 4.45
CA GLY A 324 33.54 -14.35 5.03
C GLY A 324 32.57 -13.22 5.39
N LYS A 325 32.69 -12.70 6.62
CA LYS A 325 31.84 -11.61 7.15
C LYS A 325 32.67 -10.36 7.48
N LEU A 326 32.12 -9.18 7.24
CA LEU A 326 32.72 -7.90 7.64
C LEU A 326 32.72 -7.77 9.17
N ASN A 327 33.89 -7.57 9.76
CA ASN A 327 34.05 -7.37 11.20
C ASN A 327 35.32 -6.54 11.49
N ALA A 328 35.50 -6.14 12.75
CA ALA A 328 36.65 -5.32 13.19
C ALA A 328 38.02 -6.01 12.98
N ALA A 329 38.08 -7.34 12.89
CA ALA A 329 39.31 -8.09 12.65
C ALA A 329 39.67 -8.23 11.16
N THR A 330 38.82 -7.75 10.24
CA THR A 330 39.06 -7.81 8.78
C THR A 330 39.12 -6.41 8.14
N PRO A 331 40.10 -5.56 8.51
CA PRO A 331 40.15 -4.16 8.07
C PRO A 331 40.26 -4.02 6.54
N ARG A 332 40.97 -4.93 5.87
CA ARG A 332 41.11 -4.93 4.40
C ARG A 332 39.76 -5.03 3.70
N LYS A 333 38.84 -5.84 4.21
CA LYS A 333 37.50 -6.00 3.63
C LYS A 333 36.62 -4.76 3.84
N ALA A 334 36.75 -4.09 4.99
CA ALA A 334 36.06 -2.83 5.23
C ALA A 334 36.52 -1.74 4.25
N GLU A 335 37.84 -1.64 3.99
CA GLU A 335 38.38 -0.72 2.97
C GLU A 335 37.91 -1.09 1.56
N THR A 336 37.86 -2.38 1.22
CA THR A 336 37.31 -2.83 -0.07
C THR A 336 35.83 -2.49 -0.21
N ALA A 337 35.02 -2.68 0.84
CA ALA A 337 33.61 -2.34 0.85
C ALA A 337 33.38 -0.84 0.67
N LEU A 338 34.12 0.00 1.40
CA LEU A 338 34.07 1.46 1.25
C LEU A 338 34.50 1.90 -0.15
N GLY A 339 35.60 1.32 -0.67
CA GLY A 339 36.07 1.61 -2.03
C GLY A 339 35.06 1.22 -3.12
N LEU A 340 34.27 0.15 -2.93
CA LEU A 340 33.16 -0.18 -3.82
C LEU A 340 32.03 0.84 -3.70
N PHE A 341 31.63 1.18 -2.47
CA PHE A 341 30.56 2.13 -2.23
C PHE A 341 30.90 3.51 -2.83
N GLU A 342 32.06 4.09 -2.52
CA GLU A 342 32.49 5.39 -3.04
C GLU A 342 32.63 5.41 -4.56
N ARG A 343 32.94 4.28 -5.19
CA ARG A 343 33.11 4.18 -6.65
C ARG A 343 31.79 4.07 -7.41
N TYR A 344 30.78 3.42 -6.82
CA TYR A 344 29.56 3.03 -7.53
C TYR A 344 28.28 3.72 -7.01
N VAL A 345 28.37 4.45 -5.90
CA VAL A 345 27.30 5.26 -5.33
C VAL A 345 27.66 6.74 -5.45
N ASP A 346 26.74 7.56 -5.97
CA ASP A 346 26.91 9.01 -5.97
C ASP A 346 26.69 9.54 -4.54
N THR A 347 27.80 9.66 -3.83
CA THR A 347 27.82 10.12 -2.44
C THR A 347 27.34 11.56 -2.27
N GLY A 348 27.52 12.42 -3.27
CA GLY A 348 27.08 13.81 -3.23
C GLY A 348 25.57 13.94 -3.39
N GLU A 349 24.99 13.22 -4.35
CA GLU A 349 23.53 13.18 -4.53
C GLU A 349 22.84 12.57 -3.32
N LEU A 350 23.33 11.42 -2.84
CA LEU A 350 22.74 10.72 -1.70
C LEU A 350 22.77 11.60 -0.45
N LEU A 351 23.88 12.30 -0.19
CA LEU A 351 23.99 13.24 0.92
C LEU A 351 23.01 14.42 0.80
N GLY A 352 22.81 14.95 -0.42
CA GLY A 352 21.84 16.01 -0.69
C GLY A 352 20.40 15.60 -0.34
N ARG A 353 20.02 14.37 -0.67
CA ARG A 353 18.69 13.81 -0.36
C ARG A 353 18.51 13.51 1.13
N VAL A 354 19.50 12.92 1.79
CA VAL A 354 19.51 12.73 3.25
C VAL A 354 19.39 14.08 4.01
N SER A 355 19.85 15.16 3.39
CA SER A 355 19.83 16.51 3.98
C SER A 355 18.52 17.28 3.78
N ALA A 356 17.60 16.79 2.94
CA ALA A 356 16.31 17.43 2.69
C ALA A 356 15.40 17.36 3.94
N PRO A 357 14.42 18.28 4.08
CA PRO A 357 13.40 18.16 5.12
C PRO A 357 12.63 16.84 4.96
N SER A 358 12.42 16.13 6.07
CA SER A 358 11.61 14.90 6.10
C SER A 358 10.17 15.16 5.64
N SER A 359 9.49 14.12 5.17
CA SER A 359 8.06 14.10 4.84
C SER A 359 7.18 14.84 5.87
N ASP A 360 6.17 15.59 5.41
CA ASP A 360 5.13 16.27 6.23
C ASP A 360 4.18 15.28 6.93
N ARG A 361 4.42 13.97 6.80
CA ARG A 361 3.61 12.90 7.36
C ARG A 361 3.70 12.87 8.89
N VAL A 362 2.53 12.83 9.53
CA VAL A 362 2.41 12.66 10.98
C VAL A 362 1.42 11.53 11.25
N THR A 363 1.93 10.39 11.71
CA THR A 363 1.08 9.28 12.16
C THR A 363 0.40 9.62 13.49
N PRO A 364 -0.72 8.96 13.84
CA PRO A 364 -1.34 9.14 15.15
C PRO A 364 -0.39 8.89 16.33
N MET A 365 0.49 7.87 16.22
CA MET A 365 1.50 7.57 17.24
C MET A 365 2.54 8.68 17.37
N MET A 366 3.02 9.23 16.24
CA MET A 366 3.93 10.38 16.26
C MET A 366 3.28 11.62 16.89
N PHE A 367 2.00 11.87 16.61
CA PHE A 367 1.26 12.99 17.20
C PHE A 367 1.08 12.81 18.71
N GLU A 368 0.65 11.63 19.15
CA GLU A 368 0.51 11.31 20.58
C GLU A 368 1.84 11.47 21.32
N HIS A 369 2.92 10.93 20.78
CA HIS A 369 4.25 11.03 21.40
C HIS A 369 4.67 12.50 21.56
N LYS A 370 4.46 13.35 20.54
CA LYS A 370 4.72 14.79 20.61
C LYS A 370 3.90 15.48 21.70
N LEU A 371 2.61 15.14 21.84
CA LEU A 371 1.75 15.68 22.90
C LEU A 371 2.29 15.31 24.29
N LEU A 372 2.65 14.05 24.49
CA LEU A 372 3.17 13.58 25.76
C LEU A 372 4.52 14.24 26.10
N GLU A 373 5.45 14.35 25.15
CA GLU A 373 6.72 15.06 25.39
C GLU A 373 6.49 16.55 25.71
N GLN A 374 5.59 17.23 25.00
CA GLN A 374 5.29 18.64 25.26
C GLN A 374 4.65 18.83 26.65
N ALA A 375 3.70 17.99 27.04
CA ALA A 375 3.11 18.02 28.37
C ALA A 375 4.18 17.82 29.48
N ARG A 376 5.12 16.89 29.28
CA ARG A 376 6.23 16.61 30.21
C ARG A 376 7.22 17.76 30.36
N SER A 377 7.38 18.60 29.34
CA SER A 377 8.36 19.70 29.35
C SER A 377 8.10 20.76 30.43
N ASN A 378 6.85 20.86 30.90
CA ASN A 378 6.44 21.75 31.98
C ASN A 378 5.25 21.13 32.70
N LEU A 379 5.51 20.44 33.81
CA LEU A 379 4.48 19.70 34.56
C LEU A 379 3.40 20.63 35.07
N ARG A 380 2.14 20.21 34.88
CA ARG A 380 0.93 20.93 35.27
C ARG A 380 0.08 20.05 36.17
N ARG A 381 -0.69 20.66 37.06
CA ARG A 381 -1.60 19.94 37.95
C ARG A 381 -2.99 19.85 37.35
N ILE A 382 -3.45 18.64 37.05
CA ILE A 382 -4.75 18.38 36.44
C ILE A 382 -5.67 17.67 37.43
N VAL A 383 -6.88 18.19 37.60
CA VAL A 383 -7.91 17.58 38.45
C VAL A 383 -8.85 16.71 37.63
N LEU A 384 -9.13 15.49 38.11
CA LEU A 384 -10.03 14.50 37.54
C LEU A 384 -11.20 14.25 38.50
N PRO A 385 -12.40 14.79 38.23
CA PRO A 385 -13.55 14.71 39.15
C PRO A 385 -14.12 13.30 39.40
N GLU A 386 -13.81 12.34 38.53
CA GLU A 386 -14.46 11.01 38.50
C GLU A 386 -13.52 9.92 39.04
N GLY A 387 -12.88 10.17 40.19
CA GLY A 387 -11.79 9.36 40.73
C GLY A 387 -12.13 7.92 41.13
N THR A 388 -13.41 7.55 41.17
CA THR A 388 -13.86 6.16 41.45
C THR A 388 -14.03 5.31 40.19
N GLU A 389 -13.89 5.91 39.01
CA GLU A 389 -14.12 5.23 37.73
C GLU A 389 -12.86 4.41 37.31
N PRO A 390 -13.00 3.12 36.91
CA PRO A 390 -11.86 2.26 36.57
C PRO A 390 -10.93 2.74 35.45
N ARG A 391 -11.47 3.23 34.33
CA ARG A 391 -10.70 3.81 33.20
C ARG A 391 -9.96 5.07 33.63
N VAL A 392 -10.56 5.92 34.47
CA VAL A 392 -9.86 7.10 35.02
C VAL A 392 -8.68 6.67 35.88
N LEU A 393 -8.83 5.62 36.70
CA LEU A 393 -7.75 5.08 37.51
C LEU A 393 -6.63 4.46 36.65
N HIS A 394 -6.97 3.69 35.61
CA HIS A 394 -5.97 3.16 34.66
C HIS A 394 -5.25 4.28 33.90
N ALA A 395 -5.97 5.33 33.50
CA ALA A 395 -5.35 6.48 32.84
C ALA A 395 -4.41 7.23 33.80
N ALA A 396 -4.80 7.38 35.06
CA ALA A 396 -3.95 7.97 36.10
C ALA A 396 -2.64 7.20 36.26
N GLU A 397 -2.68 5.87 36.29
CA GLU A 397 -1.48 5.03 36.33
C GLU A 397 -0.53 5.31 35.15
N VAL A 398 -1.07 5.34 33.93
CA VAL A 398 -0.28 5.61 32.72
C VAL A 398 0.35 7.00 32.77
N LEU A 399 -0.43 8.02 33.15
CA LEU A 399 0.02 9.42 33.25
C LEU A 399 1.12 9.60 34.31
N LEU A 400 1.00 8.93 35.47
CA LEU A 400 1.99 8.96 36.54
C LEU A 400 3.27 8.23 36.13
N ARG A 401 3.17 7.02 35.59
CA ARG A 401 4.32 6.23 35.11
C ARG A 401 5.10 6.95 34.01
N ARG A 402 4.39 7.63 33.10
CA ARG A 402 4.99 8.43 32.01
C ARG A 402 5.43 9.83 32.45
N GLY A 403 5.12 10.24 33.69
CA GLY A 403 5.50 11.52 34.26
C GLY A 403 4.93 12.72 33.51
N VAL A 404 3.67 12.63 33.04
CA VAL A 404 3.05 13.62 32.13
C VAL A 404 2.55 14.86 32.86
N CYS A 405 1.96 14.69 34.05
CA CYS A 405 1.36 15.76 34.84
C CYS A 405 1.24 15.35 36.33
N GLU A 406 0.99 16.32 37.20
CA GLU A 406 0.53 16.04 38.57
C GLU A 406 -0.99 15.84 38.56
N LEU A 407 -1.49 14.89 39.36
CA LEU A 407 -2.91 14.57 39.39
C LEU A 407 -3.56 14.88 40.74
N THR A 408 -4.82 15.32 40.69
CA THR A 408 -5.75 15.33 41.82
C THR A 408 -6.99 14.54 41.42
N LEU A 409 -7.36 13.50 42.17
CA LEU A 409 -8.60 12.76 41.95
C LEU A 409 -9.65 13.20 42.97
N LEU A 410 -10.87 13.47 42.50
CA LEU A 410 -12.00 13.80 43.38
C LEU A 410 -12.92 12.61 43.61
N GLY A 411 -13.48 12.54 44.82
CA GLY A 411 -14.46 11.55 45.23
C GLY A 411 -14.16 10.99 46.63
N PRO A 412 -15.00 10.07 47.15
CA PRO A 412 -14.80 9.49 48.48
C PRO A 412 -13.46 8.75 48.56
N VAL A 413 -12.52 9.26 49.37
CA VAL A 413 -11.11 8.82 49.40
C VAL A 413 -10.97 7.31 49.64
N ASP A 414 -11.76 6.76 50.58
CA ASP A 414 -11.72 5.33 50.89
C ASP A 414 -12.19 4.46 49.71
N GLN A 415 -13.15 4.94 48.92
CA GLN A 415 -13.64 4.20 47.74
C GLN A 415 -12.62 4.22 46.60
N ILE A 416 -11.97 5.36 46.36
CA ILE A 416 -10.91 5.50 45.36
C ILE A 416 -9.76 4.55 45.68
N ARG A 417 -9.25 4.57 46.92
CA ARG A 417 -8.16 3.69 47.37
C ARG A 417 -8.51 2.22 47.26
N LYS A 418 -9.72 1.85 47.70
CA LYS A 418 -10.20 0.47 47.58
C LYS A 418 -10.25 0.02 46.12
N ARG A 419 -10.79 0.87 45.22
CA ARG A 419 -10.94 0.52 43.81
C ARG A 419 -9.59 0.40 43.09
N ALA A 420 -8.63 1.27 43.41
CA ALA A 420 -7.27 1.17 42.88
C ALA A 420 -6.59 -0.13 43.34
N ALA A 421 -6.73 -0.50 44.62
CA ALA A 421 -6.19 -1.76 45.15
C ALA A 421 -6.82 -2.99 44.48
N ASP A 422 -8.14 -3.01 44.27
CA ASP A 422 -8.85 -4.10 43.57
C ASP A 422 -8.37 -4.26 42.12
N LEU A 423 -7.90 -3.18 41.49
CA LEU A 423 -7.38 -3.16 40.11
C LEU A 423 -5.85 -3.36 40.03
N GLY A 424 -5.14 -3.42 41.16
CA GLY A 424 -3.68 -3.53 41.20
C GLY A 424 -2.94 -2.25 40.76
N ILE A 425 -3.60 -1.09 40.87
CA ILE A 425 -3.07 0.21 40.41
C ILE A 425 -2.35 0.93 41.55
N ASP A 426 -1.14 1.41 41.28
CA ASP A 426 -0.41 2.33 42.17
C ASP A 426 -0.69 3.79 41.79
N LEU A 427 -1.24 4.56 42.73
CA LEU A 427 -1.56 5.97 42.56
C LEU A 427 -0.44 6.91 43.02
N GLY A 428 0.66 6.40 43.59
CA GLY A 428 1.79 7.22 44.07
C GLY A 428 1.37 8.36 45.02
N ASP A 429 1.96 9.54 44.85
CA ASP A 429 1.68 10.76 45.63
C ASP A 429 0.47 11.57 45.12
N THR A 430 -0.43 10.95 44.36
CA THR A 430 -1.62 11.62 43.83
C THR A 430 -2.51 12.17 44.94
N GLN A 431 -2.94 13.42 44.82
CA GLN A 431 -3.81 14.05 45.81
C GLN A 431 -5.24 13.52 45.66
N LEU A 432 -5.83 12.98 46.75
CA LEU A 432 -7.21 12.52 46.79
C LEU A 432 -8.04 13.46 47.65
N ILE A 433 -9.13 14.01 47.10
CA ILE A 433 -10.00 14.96 47.82
C ILE A 433 -11.45 14.50 47.72
N ASP A 434 -12.13 14.39 48.85
CA ASP A 434 -13.59 14.24 48.89
C ASP A 434 -14.25 15.63 49.02
N PRO A 435 -14.95 16.13 47.99
CA PRO A 435 -15.62 17.42 48.04
C PRO A 435 -16.61 17.58 49.19
N ALA A 436 -17.22 16.49 49.66
CA ALA A 436 -18.24 16.55 50.71
C ALA A 436 -17.66 16.87 52.09
N THR A 437 -16.42 16.44 52.35
CA THR A 437 -15.75 16.54 53.65
C THR A 437 -14.52 17.45 53.66
N SER A 438 -14.16 18.01 52.51
CA SER A 438 -12.99 18.89 52.36
C SER A 438 -13.15 20.24 53.08
N GLU A 439 -12.09 20.70 53.76
CA GLU A 439 -12.00 22.03 54.36
C GLU A 439 -12.12 23.17 53.33
N LEU A 440 -11.83 22.89 52.05
CA LEU A 440 -11.98 23.87 50.97
C LEU A 440 -13.45 24.19 50.67
N ARG A 441 -14.38 23.30 51.06
CA ARG A 441 -15.81 23.41 50.72
C ARG A 441 -16.43 24.73 51.20
N ASP A 442 -16.14 25.16 52.42
CA ASP A 442 -16.63 26.44 52.96
C ASP A 442 -16.14 27.63 52.13
N SER A 443 -14.84 27.67 51.82
CA SER A 443 -14.24 28.75 51.02
C SER A 443 -14.77 28.78 49.58
N PHE A 444 -14.99 27.61 49.00
CA PHE A 444 -15.54 27.43 47.66
C PHE A 444 -17.01 27.83 47.60
N ALA A 445 -17.80 27.51 48.63
CA ALA A 445 -19.19 27.94 48.75
C ALA A 445 -19.29 29.48 48.79
N GLN A 446 -18.45 30.11 49.61
CA GLN A 446 -18.36 31.58 49.67
C GLN A 446 -18.00 32.17 48.30
N LYS A 447 -16.99 31.60 47.63
CA LYS A 447 -16.54 32.07 46.32
C LYS A 447 -17.61 31.91 45.24
N TYR A 448 -18.30 30.77 45.21
CA TYR A 448 -19.35 30.51 44.24
C TYR A 448 -20.57 31.42 44.47
N ALA A 449 -20.95 31.65 45.73
CA ALA A 449 -21.99 32.62 46.08
C ALA A 449 -21.62 34.04 45.60
N GLU A 450 -20.37 34.48 45.79
CA GLU A 450 -19.89 35.77 45.27
C GLU A 450 -19.99 35.86 43.74
N LEU A 451 -19.51 34.84 43.03
CA LEU A 451 -19.54 34.80 41.56
C LEU A 451 -20.99 34.81 41.00
N ARG A 452 -21.95 34.30 41.78
CA ARG A 452 -23.36 34.12 41.38
C ARG A 452 -24.34 35.00 42.17
N ALA A 453 -23.85 36.00 42.92
CA ALA A 453 -24.67 36.90 43.72
C ALA A 453 -25.76 37.60 42.89
N HIS A 454 -25.43 37.98 41.64
CA HIS A 454 -26.36 38.58 40.68
C HIS A 454 -27.54 37.67 40.27
N LYS A 455 -27.48 36.37 40.55
CA LYS A 455 -28.57 35.39 40.35
C LYS A 455 -29.26 35.00 41.67
N GLY A 456 -28.91 35.63 42.79
CA GLY A 456 -29.52 35.38 44.10
C GLY A 456 -29.03 34.10 44.79
N VAL A 457 -27.86 33.57 44.44
CA VAL A 457 -27.28 32.39 45.11
C VAL A 457 -26.77 32.79 46.50
N THR A 458 -27.31 32.18 47.55
CA THR A 458 -26.82 32.36 48.94
C THR A 458 -25.67 31.40 49.25
N VAL A 459 -24.93 31.66 50.33
CA VAL A 459 -23.81 30.81 50.76
C VAL A 459 -24.30 29.40 51.13
N GLU A 460 -25.47 29.27 51.73
CA GLU A 460 -26.07 27.97 52.07
C GLU A 460 -26.37 27.14 50.82
N LEU A 461 -26.98 27.76 49.80
CA LEU A 461 -27.25 27.07 48.52
C LEU A 461 -25.93 26.73 47.81
N ALA A 462 -24.96 27.64 47.85
CA ALA A 462 -23.64 27.38 47.29
C ALA A 462 -22.95 26.21 47.97
N TYR A 463 -23.09 26.06 49.29
CA TYR A 463 -22.50 24.97 50.08
C TYR A 463 -22.97 23.59 49.63
N ASP A 464 -24.25 23.47 49.24
CA ASP A 464 -24.79 22.24 48.66
C ASP A 464 -24.26 22.01 47.24
N VAL A 465 -24.24 23.04 46.39
CA VAL A 465 -23.77 22.95 45.00
C VAL A 465 -22.30 22.54 44.89
N VAL A 466 -21.42 23.11 45.74
CA VAL A 466 -19.98 22.80 45.67
C VAL A 466 -19.61 21.40 46.16
N SER A 467 -20.56 20.63 46.71
CA SER A 467 -20.33 19.21 47.00
C SER A 467 -20.28 18.34 45.74
N ASP A 468 -20.75 18.85 44.60
CA ASP A 468 -20.61 18.21 43.30
C ASP A 468 -19.15 18.26 42.82
N VAL A 469 -18.63 17.11 42.38
CA VAL A 469 -17.22 16.96 41.98
C VAL A 469 -16.82 17.89 40.82
N ASN A 470 -17.72 18.20 39.89
CA ASN A 470 -17.41 19.09 38.75
C ASN A 470 -17.39 20.55 39.18
N TYR A 471 -18.31 20.97 40.05
CA TYR A 471 -18.28 22.32 40.64
C TYR A 471 -17.04 22.51 41.50
N PHE A 472 -16.70 21.53 42.34
CA PHE A 472 -15.52 21.55 43.19
C PHE A 472 -14.23 21.61 42.37
N GLY A 473 -14.07 20.73 41.37
CA GLY A 473 -12.91 20.72 40.48
C GLY A 473 -12.76 22.02 39.68
N THR A 474 -13.87 22.59 39.21
CA THR A 474 -13.85 23.88 38.51
C THR A 474 -13.39 25.02 39.43
N LEU A 475 -13.79 25.02 40.70
CA LEU A 475 -13.34 26.00 41.69
C LEU A 475 -11.86 25.82 42.05
N MET A 476 -11.34 24.58 42.10
CA MET A 476 -9.90 24.33 42.21
C MET A 476 -9.12 25.00 41.07
N VAL A 477 -9.61 24.86 39.83
CA VAL A 477 -9.01 25.55 38.68
C VAL A 477 -9.11 27.07 38.81
N GLN A 478 -10.27 27.60 39.21
CA GLN A 478 -10.49 29.03 39.39
C GLN A 478 -9.55 29.67 40.43
N GLU A 479 -9.36 29.01 41.57
CA GLU A 479 -8.52 29.49 42.67
C GLU A 479 -7.02 29.16 42.49
N GLY A 480 -6.65 28.45 41.41
CA GLY A 480 -5.25 28.12 41.09
C GLY A 480 -4.68 26.96 41.90
N LEU A 481 -5.55 26.13 42.47
CA LEU A 481 -5.17 24.87 43.14
C LEU A 481 -4.98 23.72 42.14
N ALA A 482 -5.51 23.86 40.93
CA ALA A 482 -5.22 23.06 39.75
C ALA A 482 -5.06 23.98 38.53
N ASP A 483 -4.26 23.55 37.56
CA ASP A 483 -4.00 24.27 36.31
C ASP A 483 -5.08 23.98 35.25
N GLY A 484 -5.73 22.82 35.32
CA GLY A 484 -6.84 22.45 34.44
C GLY A 484 -7.65 21.27 34.96
N MET A 485 -8.78 20.99 34.31
CA MET A 485 -9.70 19.92 34.67
C MET A 485 -10.11 19.07 33.47
N VAL A 486 -10.24 17.75 33.67
CA VAL A 486 -10.82 16.83 32.68
C VAL A 486 -11.91 16.00 33.34
N SER A 487 -13.12 15.99 32.78
CA SER A 487 -14.29 15.24 33.31
C SER A 487 -15.21 14.77 32.18
N GLY A 488 -16.16 13.88 32.43
CA GLY A 488 -17.17 13.43 31.46
C GLY A 488 -17.14 11.94 31.11
N SER A 489 -16.28 11.15 31.76
CA SER A 489 -16.25 9.69 31.60
C SER A 489 -17.51 9.01 32.15
N VAL A 490 -18.19 9.65 33.11
CA VAL A 490 -19.47 9.24 33.69
C VAL A 490 -20.52 10.36 33.56
N HIS A 491 -20.14 11.60 33.85
CA HIS A 491 -21.04 12.75 33.80
C HIS A 491 -21.44 13.09 32.37
N SER A 492 -22.52 13.88 32.23
CA SER A 492 -22.89 14.42 30.92
C SER A 492 -22.06 15.65 30.59
N THR A 493 -21.81 15.89 29.29
CA THR A 493 -21.19 17.12 28.78
C THR A 493 -21.82 18.38 29.38
N ALA A 494 -23.16 18.42 29.53
CA ALA A 494 -23.84 19.54 30.17
C ALA A 494 -23.45 19.71 31.66
N ALA A 495 -23.27 18.60 32.39
CA ALA A 495 -22.83 18.62 33.79
C ALA A 495 -21.34 19.00 33.92
N THR A 496 -20.50 18.63 32.96
CA THR A 496 -19.08 19.02 32.93
C THR A 496 -18.88 20.50 32.61
N ILE A 497 -19.59 21.01 31.59
CA ILE A 497 -19.32 22.34 31.03
C ILE A 497 -20.08 23.45 31.79
N ARG A 498 -21.27 23.17 32.35
CA ARG A 498 -22.05 24.19 33.09
C ARG A 498 -21.27 24.87 34.22
N PRO A 499 -20.55 24.15 35.11
CA PRO A 499 -19.71 24.78 36.11
C PRO A 499 -18.65 25.71 35.51
N ALA A 500 -18.00 25.29 34.41
CA ALA A 500 -17.00 26.10 33.73
C ALA A 500 -17.59 27.41 33.20
N PHE A 501 -18.81 27.39 32.65
CA PHE A 501 -19.52 28.61 32.23
C PHE A 501 -19.90 29.52 33.39
N GLU A 502 -20.28 28.96 34.54
CA GLU A 502 -20.71 29.73 35.70
C GLU A 502 -19.52 30.37 36.44
N ILE A 503 -18.38 29.69 36.50
CA ILE A 503 -17.21 30.04 37.32
C ILE A 503 -16.08 30.63 36.46
N ILE A 504 -15.53 29.84 35.53
CA ILE A 504 -14.35 30.21 34.73
C ILE A 504 -14.69 31.24 33.67
N LYS A 505 -15.88 31.14 33.04
CA LYS A 505 -16.39 32.03 31.98
C LYS A 505 -15.44 32.18 30.78
N THR A 506 -15.88 32.91 29.76
CA THR A 506 -15.07 33.22 28.59
C THR A 506 -13.92 34.18 28.90
N ARG A 507 -12.87 34.12 28.08
CA ARG A 507 -11.83 35.13 28.06
C ARG A 507 -12.38 36.49 27.58
N PRO A 508 -11.77 37.62 27.95
CA PRO A 508 -12.22 38.94 27.50
C PRO A 508 -12.22 39.13 25.98
N ASP A 509 -11.35 38.39 25.28
CA ASP A 509 -11.17 38.40 23.83
C ASP A 509 -11.99 37.33 23.10
N ALA A 510 -12.80 36.54 23.82
CA ALA A 510 -13.62 35.47 23.28
C ALA A 510 -15.11 35.72 23.54
N GLY A 511 -15.91 35.91 22.48
CA GLY A 511 -17.36 36.09 22.59
C GLY A 511 -18.13 34.81 22.94
N ILE A 512 -17.52 33.64 22.72
CA ILE A 512 -18.14 32.32 22.93
C ILE A 512 -17.08 31.26 23.30
N VAL A 513 -17.52 30.20 24.00
CA VAL A 513 -16.74 28.96 24.21
C VAL A 513 -17.10 27.98 23.10
N SER A 514 -16.13 27.30 22.53
CA SER A 514 -16.36 26.24 21.55
C SER A 514 -15.49 25.03 21.85
N SER A 515 -15.51 24.04 20.97
CA SER A 515 -14.78 22.79 21.08
C SER A 515 -14.13 22.43 19.75
N VAL A 516 -12.94 21.83 19.78
CA VAL A 516 -12.33 21.18 18.63
C VAL A 516 -12.09 19.69 18.87
N PHE A 517 -12.04 18.91 17.80
CA PHE A 517 -11.50 17.55 17.80
C PHE A 517 -10.25 17.49 16.91
N PHE A 518 -9.19 16.85 17.38
CA PHE A 518 -8.08 16.45 16.52
C PHE A 518 -8.42 15.11 15.86
N MET A 519 -8.66 15.15 14.55
CA MET A 519 -8.93 13.98 13.73
C MET A 519 -7.60 13.46 13.18
N CYS A 520 -7.06 12.42 13.82
CA CYS A 520 -5.81 11.78 13.43
C CYS A 520 -6.10 10.71 12.37
N LEU A 521 -5.79 11.04 11.12
CA LEU A 521 -5.82 10.13 9.97
C LEU A 521 -4.49 9.35 9.92
N ALA A 522 -4.34 8.44 8.95
CA ALA A 522 -3.16 7.57 8.85
C ALA A 522 -1.83 8.33 8.60
N ASP A 523 -1.89 9.53 8.05
CA ASP A 523 -0.73 10.31 7.59
C ASP A 523 -0.78 11.80 7.98
N LYS A 524 -1.89 12.30 8.55
CA LYS A 524 -2.08 13.71 8.89
C LYS A 524 -3.06 13.91 10.06
N VAL A 525 -3.02 15.08 10.67
CA VAL A 525 -3.93 15.49 11.75
C VAL A 525 -4.74 16.71 11.30
N LEU A 526 -6.07 16.61 11.37
CA LEU A 526 -7.00 17.71 11.06
C LEU A 526 -7.69 18.21 12.33
N VAL A 527 -8.16 19.45 12.35
CA VAL A 527 -8.86 20.07 13.49
C VAL A 527 -10.30 20.38 13.11
N TYR A 528 -11.27 19.73 13.75
CA TYR A 528 -12.70 19.87 13.48
C TYR A 528 -13.33 20.74 14.57
N GLY A 529 -13.76 21.95 14.21
CA GLY A 529 -14.29 22.95 15.13
C GLY A 529 -15.81 22.98 15.21
N ASP A 530 -16.32 23.20 16.42
CA ASP A 530 -17.73 23.34 16.80
C ASP A 530 -18.59 22.06 16.75
N CYS A 531 -18.00 20.92 17.08
CA CYS A 531 -18.70 19.63 17.02
C CYS A 531 -19.40 19.19 18.33
N ALA A 532 -19.32 19.96 19.43
CA ALA A 532 -19.85 19.53 20.74
C ALA A 532 -20.64 20.58 21.55
N VAL A 533 -20.40 21.88 21.38
CA VAL A 533 -20.89 22.91 22.34
C VAL A 533 -22.04 23.76 21.80
N ASN A 534 -21.90 24.37 20.63
CA ASN A 534 -22.81 25.44 20.19
C ASN A 534 -23.86 24.91 19.19
N PRO A 535 -25.16 24.88 19.55
CA PRO A 535 -26.18 24.30 18.68
C PRO A 535 -26.32 24.99 17.32
N ASP A 536 -26.36 26.33 17.31
CA ASP A 536 -26.51 27.16 16.11
C ASP A 536 -25.83 28.52 16.34
N PRO A 537 -24.52 28.64 16.09
CA PRO A 537 -23.79 29.90 16.26
C PRO A 537 -24.16 30.92 15.17
N ASN A 538 -24.26 32.20 15.54
CA ASN A 538 -24.40 33.29 14.57
C ASN A 538 -23.06 33.61 13.87
N ALA A 539 -23.06 34.51 12.87
CA ALA A 539 -21.87 34.83 12.08
C ALA A 539 -20.68 35.37 12.91
N GLU A 540 -20.93 36.21 13.91
CA GLU A 540 -19.88 36.72 14.81
C GLU A 540 -19.29 35.61 15.68
N GLN A 541 -20.13 34.74 16.21
CA GLN A 541 -19.72 33.60 17.02
C GLN A 541 -18.92 32.59 16.18
N LEU A 542 -19.36 32.31 14.95
CA LEU A 542 -18.66 31.39 14.04
C LEU A 542 -17.28 31.93 13.64
N ALA A 543 -17.13 33.24 13.46
CA ALA A 543 -15.84 33.88 13.24
C ALA A 543 -14.91 33.76 14.46
N ASP A 544 -15.45 33.96 15.67
CA ASP A 544 -14.68 33.76 16.92
C ASP A 544 -14.21 32.31 17.05
N ILE A 545 -15.07 31.34 16.75
CA ILE A 545 -14.74 29.91 16.77
C ILE A 545 -13.59 29.59 15.82
N ALA A 546 -13.62 30.13 14.60
CA ALA A 546 -12.57 29.92 13.61
C ALA A 546 -11.21 30.43 14.09
N ILE A 547 -11.18 31.64 14.67
CA ILE A 547 -9.95 32.26 15.20
C ILE A 547 -9.41 31.47 16.40
N GLN A 548 -10.28 31.02 17.30
CA GLN A 548 -9.90 30.17 18.43
C GLN A 548 -9.34 28.81 17.96
N SER A 549 -9.96 28.21 16.95
CA SER A 549 -9.55 26.91 16.42
C SER A 549 -8.19 26.98 15.72
N ALA A 550 -7.91 28.09 15.04
CA ALA A 550 -6.61 28.34 14.43
C ALA A 550 -5.48 28.47 15.47
N ALA A 551 -5.72 29.22 16.55
CA ALA A 551 -4.77 29.33 17.67
C ALA A 551 -4.54 27.98 18.36
N THR A 552 -5.60 27.18 18.49
CA THR A 552 -5.49 25.82 19.03
C THR A 552 -4.67 24.93 18.09
N ALA A 553 -4.96 24.90 16.79
CA ALA A 553 -4.20 24.14 15.80
C ALA A 553 -2.70 24.47 15.85
N GLU A 554 -2.36 25.76 15.86
CA GLU A 554 -0.97 26.23 15.92
C GLU A 554 -0.27 25.81 17.22
N GLY A 555 -0.97 25.88 18.36
CA GLY A 555 -0.43 25.46 19.67
C GLY A 555 -0.07 23.97 19.76
N PHE A 556 -0.65 23.15 18.88
CA PHE A 556 -0.41 21.70 18.78
C PHE A 556 0.37 21.32 17.51
N GLY A 557 0.97 22.30 16.82
CA GLY A 557 1.87 22.06 15.69
C GLY A 557 1.18 21.75 14.36
N VAL A 558 -0.11 22.07 14.22
CA VAL A 558 -0.88 21.96 12.97
C VAL A 558 -0.97 23.35 12.32
N GLU A 559 -0.44 23.50 11.11
CA GLU A 559 -0.51 24.76 10.35
C GLU A 559 -1.98 25.12 10.06
N PRO A 560 -2.50 26.29 10.45
CA PRO A 560 -3.94 26.59 10.35
C PRO A 560 -4.35 27.07 8.95
N ARG A 561 -5.06 26.21 8.21
CA ARG A 561 -5.73 26.53 6.93
C ARG A 561 -7.23 26.28 7.11
N ILE A 562 -7.99 27.38 7.21
CA ILE A 562 -9.33 27.38 7.81
C ILE A 562 -10.41 27.31 6.74
N ALA A 563 -11.12 26.19 6.68
CA ALA A 563 -12.33 26.02 5.87
C ALA A 563 -13.59 26.31 6.71
N MET A 564 -14.34 27.34 6.33
CA MET A 564 -15.65 27.67 6.92
C MET A 564 -16.74 26.90 6.19
N LEU A 565 -17.17 25.79 6.78
CA LEU A 565 -17.99 24.80 6.09
C LEU A 565 -19.43 25.25 5.86
N SER A 566 -19.96 24.94 4.70
CA SER A 566 -21.36 25.15 4.34
C SER A 566 -21.80 24.11 3.30
N TYR A 567 -23.11 23.95 3.10
CA TYR A 567 -23.64 23.11 2.03
C TYR A 567 -23.45 23.72 0.63
N SER A 568 -22.99 24.98 0.54
CA SER A 568 -22.68 25.69 -0.70
C SER A 568 -21.21 26.12 -0.71
N THR A 569 -20.62 26.22 -1.90
CA THR A 569 -19.25 26.73 -2.11
C THR A 569 -19.28 28.04 -2.89
N GLY A 570 -18.59 29.07 -2.38
CA GLY A 570 -18.44 30.38 -3.04
C GLY A 570 -19.76 31.18 -3.13
N THR A 571 -20.11 31.63 -4.34
CA THR A 571 -21.31 32.45 -4.62
C THR A 571 -22.49 31.64 -5.17
N SER A 572 -22.37 30.31 -5.26
CA SER A 572 -23.34 29.44 -5.93
C SER A 572 -24.68 29.26 -5.19
N GLY A 573 -24.68 29.45 -3.87
CA GLY A 573 -25.87 29.33 -3.02
C GLY A 573 -26.23 30.64 -2.33
N SER A 574 -27.54 30.86 -2.18
CA SER A 574 -28.12 31.92 -1.35
C SER A 574 -29.04 31.28 -0.30
N GLY A 575 -29.13 31.88 0.88
CA GLY A 575 -29.89 31.34 2.00
C GLY A 575 -29.26 31.71 3.34
N ALA A 576 -30.08 31.79 4.38
CA ALA A 576 -29.68 32.28 5.70
C ALA A 576 -28.42 31.60 6.26
N ASP A 577 -28.28 30.27 6.10
CA ASP A 577 -27.12 29.52 6.59
C ASP A 577 -25.85 29.76 5.76
N VAL A 578 -25.98 29.96 4.45
CA VAL A 578 -24.84 30.27 3.57
C VAL A 578 -24.38 31.71 3.80
N ASP A 579 -25.34 32.62 3.95
CA ASP A 579 -25.08 34.04 4.21
C ASP A 579 -24.41 34.23 5.58
N LYS A 580 -24.84 33.47 6.60
CA LYS A 580 -24.21 33.37 7.93
C LYS A 580 -22.73 32.97 7.83
N VAL A 581 -22.40 31.91 7.09
CA VAL A 581 -21.02 31.44 6.93
C VAL A 581 -20.17 32.43 6.10
N ARG A 582 -20.78 33.08 5.10
CA ARG A 582 -20.10 34.12 4.30
C ARG A 582 -19.75 35.34 5.15
N GLU A 583 -20.70 35.85 5.93
CA GLU A 583 -20.47 36.96 6.85
C GLU A 583 -19.39 36.60 7.90
N ALA A 584 -19.43 35.38 8.44
CA ALA A 584 -18.41 34.88 9.36
C ALA A 584 -17.01 34.84 8.71
N THR A 585 -16.91 34.37 7.47
CA THR A 585 -15.64 34.31 6.71
C THR A 585 -15.06 35.70 6.51
N GLU A 586 -15.88 36.69 6.13
CA GLU A 586 -15.45 38.09 6.01
C GLU A 586 -15.01 38.69 7.35
N LEU A 587 -15.70 38.34 8.44
CA LEU A 587 -15.31 38.76 9.80
C LEU A 587 -13.93 38.21 10.17
N VAL A 588 -13.63 36.94 9.89
CA VAL A 588 -12.29 36.37 10.12
C VAL A 588 -11.23 37.12 9.32
N ARG A 589 -11.46 37.33 8.01
CA ARG A 589 -10.52 38.08 7.14
C ARG A 589 -10.26 39.50 7.64
N ARG A 590 -11.28 40.19 8.18
CA ARG A 590 -11.15 41.53 8.75
C ARG A 590 -10.40 41.54 10.09
N ARG A 591 -10.70 40.59 10.98
CA ARG A 591 -10.12 40.54 12.35
C ARG A 591 -8.69 39.98 12.37
N ARG A 592 -8.38 39.03 11.49
CA ARG A 592 -7.11 38.29 11.39
C ARG A 592 -6.70 38.06 9.93
N PRO A 593 -6.20 39.10 9.23
CA PRO A 593 -5.80 39.01 7.82
C PRO A 593 -4.55 38.13 7.60
N ASP A 594 -3.87 37.72 8.67
CA ASP A 594 -2.75 36.79 8.67
C ASP A 594 -3.17 35.32 8.54
N LEU A 595 -4.43 34.98 8.77
CA LEU A 595 -4.94 33.61 8.69
C LEU A 595 -5.47 33.29 7.28
N SER A 596 -5.04 32.16 6.72
CA SER A 596 -5.60 31.61 5.49
C SER A 596 -6.99 31.02 5.78
N VAL A 597 -8.04 31.70 5.28
CA VAL A 597 -9.44 31.32 5.50
C VAL A 597 -10.25 31.34 4.21
N GLU A 598 -11.05 30.32 4.01
CA GLU A 598 -11.97 30.21 2.87
C GLU A 598 -13.35 29.72 3.29
N GLY A 599 -14.37 30.36 2.75
CA GLY A 599 -15.75 29.89 2.83
C GLY A 599 -16.76 30.92 2.34
N PRO A 600 -18.05 30.54 2.23
CA PRO A 600 -18.59 29.19 2.48
C PRO A 600 -17.98 28.16 1.53
N ILE A 601 -17.56 27.01 2.08
CA ILE A 601 -16.92 25.91 1.31
C ILE A 601 -17.50 24.57 1.74
N GLN A 602 -17.77 23.67 0.80
CA GLN A 602 -18.20 22.31 1.13
C GLN A 602 -17.05 21.47 1.65
N TYR A 603 -17.38 20.45 2.47
CA TYR A 603 -16.38 19.60 3.10
C TYR A 603 -15.47 18.89 2.08
N ASP A 604 -16.04 18.38 0.98
CA ASP A 604 -15.27 17.76 -0.12
C ASP A 604 -14.26 18.75 -0.72
N ALA A 605 -14.69 19.97 -1.01
CA ALA A 605 -13.83 21.04 -1.53
C ALA A 605 -12.76 21.51 -0.52
N ALA A 606 -13.01 21.36 0.77
CA ALA A 606 -12.05 21.73 1.81
C ALA A 606 -10.90 20.73 1.91
N VAL A 607 -11.17 19.42 1.77
CA VAL A 607 -10.18 18.35 2.03
C VAL A 607 -9.61 17.68 0.78
N GLU A 608 -10.31 17.75 -0.35
CA GLU A 608 -9.94 17.03 -1.57
C GLU A 608 -9.37 18.00 -2.62
N PRO A 609 -8.06 17.97 -2.93
CA PRO A 609 -7.43 18.85 -3.92
C PRO A 609 -8.11 18.84 -5.28
N SER A 610 -8.61 17.68 -5.72
CA SER A 610 -9.28 17.55 -7.01
C SER A 610 -10.64 18.28 -7.04
N VAL A 611 -11.40 18.23 -5.94
CA VAL A 611 -12.68 18.96 -5.78
C VAL A 611 -12.41 20.45 -5.59
N ALA A 612 -11.39 20.81 -4.83
CA ALA A 612 -10.93 22.17 -4.63
C ALA A 612 -10.55 22.86 -5.94
N ALA A 613 -9.74 22.19 -6.77
CA ALA A 613 -9.35 22.68 -8.09
C ALA A 613 -10.57 22.94 -9.01
N THR A 614 -11.69 22.27 -8.76
CA THR A 614 -12.93 22.47 -9.50
C THR A 614 -13.77 23.61 -8.95
N LYS A 615 -13.98 23.65 -7.62
CA LYS A 615 -14.93 24.58 -6.99
C LYS A 615 -14.30 25.92 -6.57
N LEU A 616 -13.02 25.92 -6.19
CA LEU A 616 -12.26 27.07 -5.69
C LEU A 616 -10.76 26.98 -6.10
N PRO A 617 -10.42 27.00 -7.40
CA PRO A 617 -9.04 26.78 -7.90
C PRO A 617 -8.00 27.79 -7.43
N GLU A 618 -8.43 29.01 -7.07
CA GLU A 618 -7.54 30.08 -6.61
C GLU A 618 -7.38 30.13 -5.09
N SER A 619 -8.05 29.23 -4.35
CA SER A 619 -8.00 29.23 -2.89
C SER A 619 -6.73 28.55 -2.36
N GLU A 620 -6.02 29.22 -1.46
CA GLU A 620 -4.89 28.63 -0.72
C GLU A 620 -5.32 27.65 0.37
N VAL A 621 -6.63 27.53 0.63
CA VAL A 621 -7.21 26.66 1.67
C VAL A 621 -7.90 25.45 1.07
N ALA A 622 -8.63 25.62 -0.04
CA ALA A 622 -9.41 24.52 -0.63
C ALA A 622 -8.50 23.33 -1.00
N GLY A 623 -8.91 22.13 -0.58
CA GLY A 623 -8.21 20.87 -0.82
C GLY A 623 -6.99 20.65 0.09
N GLN A 624 -6.64 21.65 0.89
CA GLN A 624 -5.50 21.60 1.81
C GLN A 624 -5.90 22.09 3.21
N ALA A 625 -7.21 22.11 3.52
CA ALA A 625 -7.70 22.60 4.79
C ALA A 625 -7.27 21.66 5.92
N THR A 626 -6.71 22.26 6.97
CA THR A 626 -6.28 21.57 8.19
C THR A 626 -7.20 21.89 9.36
N VAL A 627 -7.95 23.00 9.28
CA VAL A 627 -8.93 23.44 10.28
C VAL A 627 -10.29 23.56 9.60
N LEU A 628 -11.27 22.78 10.04
CA LEU A 628 -12.61 22.72 9.44
C LEU A 628 -13.64 23.19 10.47
N ILE A 629 -14.30 24.31 10.19
CA ILE A 629 -15.27 24.93 11.09
C ILE A 629 -16.69 24.60 10.62
N PHE A 630 -17.44 23.88 11.44
CA PHE A 630 -18.80 23.48 11.11
C PHE A 630 -19.81 24.59 11.42
N PRO A 631 -20.88 24.74 10.61
CA PRO A 631 -21.83 25.85 10.74
C PRO A 631 -22.83 25.68 11.88
N ASP A 632 -22.96 24.46 12.43
CA ASP A 632 -23.86 24.10 13.52
C ASP A 632 -23.46 22.74 14.14
N LEU A 633 -23.96 22.46 15.35
CA LEU A 633 -23.64 21.25 16.12
C LEU A 633 -24.10 19.96 15.43
N ASN A 634 -25.25 19.98 14.77
CA ASN A 634 -25.82 18.78 14.15
C ASN A 634 -24.92 18.32 13.00
N THR A 635 -24.52 19.26 12.13
CA THR A 635 -23.59 19.00 11.03
C THR A 635 -22.23 18.56 11.55
N GLY A 636 -21.66 19.28 12.53
CA GLY A 636 -20.37 18.96 13.11
C GLY A 636 -20.32 17.59 13.79
N ASN A 637 -21.29 17.31 14.67
CA ASN A 637 -21.31 16.08 15.47
C ASN A 637 -21.48 14.82 14.62
N ASN A 638 -22.37 14.86 13.62
CA ASN A 638 -22.54 13.73 12.70
C ASN A 638 -21.31 13.53 11.82
N THR A 639 -20.72 14.60 11.31
CA THR A 639 -19.59 14.50 10.37
C THR A 639 -18.34 13.93 11.03
N TYR A 640 -17.92 14.43 12.19
CA TYR A 640 -16.70 13.89 12.82
C TYR A 640 -16.85 12.42 13.20
N LYS A 641 -18.03 12.00 13.69
CA LYS A 641 -18.30 10.59 14.03
C LYS A 641 -18.36 9.71 12.79
N ALA A 642 -18.93 10.22 11.69
CA ALA A 642 -18.94 9.51 10.42
C ALA A 642 -17.50 9.26 9.95
N VAL A 643 -16.66 10.32 9.91
CA VAL A 643 -15.25 10.22 9.53
C VAL A 643 -14.46 9.30 10.46
N GLN A 644 -14.67 9.40 11.79
CA GLN A 644 -14.05 8.52 12.77
C GLN A 644 -14.32 7.03 12.46
N ARG A 645 -15.57 6.70 12.11
CA ARG A 645 -15.99 5.31 11.89
C ARG A 645 -15.69 4.78 10.49
N SER A 646 -15.79 5.62 9.46
CA SER A 646 -15.60 5.19 8.07
C SER A 646 -14.13 5.16 7.66
N ALA A 647 -13.32 6.12 8.15
CA ALA A 647 -11.90 6.23 7.82
C ALA A 647 -10.97 5.56 8.85
N GLY A 648 -11.52 4.99 9.93
CA GLY A 648 -10.73 4.45 11.04
C GLY A 648 -9.89 5.52 11.77
N ALA A 649 -10.26 6.80 11.64
CA ALA A 649 -9.53 7.91 12.23
C ALA A 649 -9.68 7.91 13.76
N ILE A 650 -8.60 8.27 14.46
CA ILE A 650 -8.64 8.48 15.92
C ILE A 650 -9.08 9.92 16.17
N ALA A 651 -10.18 10.11 16.90
CA ALA A 651 -10.70 11.42 17.25
C ALA A 651 -10.33 11.77 18.69
N VAL A 652 -9.49 12.76 18.87
CA VAL A 652 -9.04 13.23 20.20
C VAL A 652 -9.78 14.52 20.56
N GLY A 653 -10.62 14.48 21.60
CA GLY A 653 -11.44 15.60 22.06
C GLY A 653 -12.77 15.16 22.67
N PRO A 654 -13.70 16.10 22.94
CA PRO A 654 -13.65 17.51 22.58
C PRO A 654 -12.68 18.34 23.45
N VAL A 655 -11.88 19.17 22.81
CA VAL A 655 -10.98 20.15 23.46
C VAL A 655 -11.69 21.49 23.48
N LEU A 656 -12.04 21.98 24.67
CA LEU A 656 -12.70 23.27 24.84
C LEU A 656 -11.74 24.43 24.63
N GLN A 657 -12.26 25.48 24.00
CA GLN A 657 -11.56 26.71 23.64
C GLN A 657 -12.39 27.93 24.04
N GLY A 658 -11.71 29.05 24.32
CA GLY A 658 -12.35 30.32 24.69
C GLY A 658 -12.61 30.52 26.20
N LEU A 659 -12.36 29.52 27.04
CA LEU A 659 -12.39 29.65 28.52
C LEU A 659 -11.14 30.37 29.05
N ARG A 660 -11.27 31.06 30.20
CA ARG A 660 -10.11 31.70 30.89
C ARG A 660 -9.07 30.72 31.42
N LYS A 661 -9.51 29.52 31.79
CA LYS A 661 -8.66 28.44 32.29
C LYS A 661 -9.15 27.12 31.66
N PRO A 662 -8.25 26.16 31.40
CA PRO A 662 -8.60 24.97 30.64
C PRO A 662 -9.46 24.01 31.46
N VAL A 663 -10.59 23.64 30.86
CA VAL A 663 -11.51 22.60 31.35
C VAL A 663 -11.97 21.85 30.12
N ASN A 664 -11.79 20.52 30.08
CA ASN A 664 -12.15 19.70 28.94
C ASN A 664 -13.14 18.60 29.31
N ASP A 665 -13.98 18.24 28.33
CA ASP A 665 -14.98 17.18 28.45
C ASP A 665 -14.48 15.89 27.79
N LEU A 666 -14.88 14.75 28.36
CA LEU A 666 -14.66 13.42 27.81
C LEU A 666 -15.98 12.86 27.28
N SER A 667 -15.89 12.03 26.24
CA SER A 667 -17.02 11.19 25.86
C SER A 667 -17.22 10.09 26.91
N ARG A 668 -18.47 9.76 27.25
CA ARG A 668 -18.78 8.59 28.11
C ARG A 668 -18.21 7.27 27.55
N GLY A 669 -18.00 7.20 26.23
CA GLY A 669 -17.38 6.07 25.54
C GLY A 669 -15.85 6.13 25.43
N ALA A 670 -15.20 7.10 26.08
CA ALA A 670 -13.75 7.27 26.03
C ALA A 670 -13.02 6.01 26.55
N LEU A 671 -11.99 5.61 25.81
CA LEU A 671 -11.03 4.60 26.20
C LEU A 671 -9.97 5.21 27.14
N VAL A 672 -9.20 4.36 27.82
CA VAL A 672 -8.11 4.81 28.70
C VAL A 672 -7.15 5.74 27.96
N GLN A 673 -6.82 5.40 26.71
CA GLN A 673 -5.93 6.19 25.86
C GLN A 673 -6.49 7.58 25.52
N ASP A 674 -7.81 7.70 25.33
CA ASP A 674 -8.47 8.98 25.08
C ASP A 674 -8.32 9.89 26.32
N ILE A 675 -8.51 9.32 27.52
CA ILE A 675 -8.34 10.05 28.79
C ILE A 675 -6.90 10.55 28.92
N VAL A 676 -5.90 9.68 28.69
CA VAL A 676 -4.47 10.04 28.73
C VAL A 676 -4.19 11.21 27.78
N THR A 677 -4.70 11.15 26.55
CA THR A 677 -4.44 12.16 25.53
C THR A 677 -5.13 13.50 25.87
N THR A 678 -6.39 13.46 26.32
CA THR A 678 -7.11 14.67 26.73
C THR A 678 -6.47 15.33 27.96
N VAL A 679 -5.96 14.56 28.91
CA VAL A 679 -5.20 15.10 30.05
C VAL A 679 -3.90 15.77 29.60
N ALA A 680 -3.16 15.15 28.68
CA ALA A 680 -1.95 15.76 28.11
C ALA A 680 -2.25 17.07 27.38
N ILE A 681 -3.32 17.12 26.58
CA ILE A 681 -3.80 18.34 25.92
C ILE A 681 -4.16 19.42 26.96
N THR A 682 -4.87 19.06 28.02
CA THR A 682 -5.26 19.99 29.09
C THR A 682 -4.04 20.57 29.81
N ALA A 683 -3.03 19.73 30.06
CA ALA A 683 -1.74 20.18 30.58
C ALA A 683 -1.09 21.18 29.63
N ILE A 684 -1.00 20.89 28.34
CA ILE A 684 -0.45 21.81 27.33
C ILE A 684 -1.22 23.13 27.27
N GLN A 685 -2.56 23.11 27.29
CA GLN A 685 -3.39 24.32 27.28
C GLN A 685 -3.15 25.22 28.51
N SER A 686 -2.67 24.66 29.62
CA SER A 686 -2.31 25.41 30.82
C SER A 686 -0.84 25.90 30.84
N GLN A 687 -0.02 25.52 29.86
CA GLN A 687 1.34 26.00 29.70
C GLN A 687 1.38 27.39 29.03
N PRO A 688 2.44 28.21 29.25
CA PRO A 688 2.55 29.51 28.60
C PRO A 688 2.80 29.35 27.08
N PRO A 689 2.27 30.24 26.21
CA PRO A 689 2.46 30.14 24.76
C PRO A 689 3.93 30.33 24.37
N ARG A 690 4.41 29.51 23.42
CA ARG A 690 5.78 29.51 22.91
C ARG A 690 5.93 30.48 21.72
N PRO A 691 7.02 31.25 21.57
CA PRO A 691 7.20 32.18 20.45
C PRO A 691 7.54 31.46 19.12
N VAL A 692 6.94 31.92 18.01
CA VAL A 692 7.05 31.34 16.64
C VAL A 692 7.78 32.32 15.67
N PRO A 693 8.61 31.87 14.70
CA PRO A 693 9.30 32.74 13.72
C PRO A 693 8.47 33.06 12.44
N PRO A 694 8.71 34.17 11.71
CA PRO A 694 7.86 34.62 10.58
C PRO A 694 8.21 34.00 9.20
N ARG A 695 7.20 33.87 8.29
CA ARG A 695 7.30 33.32 6.90
C ARG A 695 7.03 34.36 5.77
N PRO A 696 7.44 34.12 4.49
CA PRO A 696 7.33 35.05 3.34
C PRO A 696 6.13 34.79 2.37
N ARG A 697 5.77 35.76 1.49
CA ARG A 697 4.51 35.86 0.68
C ARG A 697 4.57 35.34 -0.79
N PRO A 698 3.44 34.88 -1.43
CA PRO A 698 3.34 34.49 -2.85
C PRO A 698 2.58 35.50 -3.80
N VAL A 699 2.55 35.19 -5.12
CA VAL A 699 2.25 36.03 -6.33
C VAL A 699 1.01 35.50 -7.12
N PRO A 700 0.19 36.29 -7.88
CA PRO A 700 -1.17 35.88 -8.33
C PRO A 700 -1.30 35.36 -9.80
N PRO A 701 -2.42 34.67 -10.19
CA PRO A 701 -2.67 34.16 -11.55
C PRO A 701 -3.76 34.90 -12.38
N ARG A 702 -4.03 34.45 -13.63
CA ARG A 702 -4.78 35.11 -14.75
C ARG A 702 -6.08 34.37 -15.17
N GLU A 703 -7.04 35.13 -15.74
CA GLU A 703 -8.46 34.83 -16.08
C GLU A 703 -8.82 33.82 -17.21
N GLY A 704 -9.86 32.98 -16.97
CA GLY A 704 -11.20 32.99 -17.65
C GLY A 704 -11.54 32.08 -18.86
N ARG A 705 -12.57 31.19 -18.76
CA ARG A 705 -13.44 30.67 -19.87
C ARG A 705 -14.78 29.99 -19.40
N ARG A 706 -15.85 30.07 -20.23
CA ARG A 706 -17.28 29.62 -20.00
C ARG A 706 -17.58 28.13 -20.37
N PRO A 707 -18.68 27.48 -19.90
CA PRO A 707 -18.94 26.03 -20.09
C PRO A 707 -19.91 25.65 -21.23
N VAL A 708 -19.76 24.42 -21.76
CA VAL A 708 -20.61 23.69 -22.75
C VAL A 708 -20.92 22.30 -22.16
N SER A 709 -22.12 21.73 -22.38
CA SER A 709 -22.52 20.42 -21.82
C SER A 709 -21.83 19.22 -22.51
N SER A 710 -21.14 18.38 -21.75
CA SER A 710 -20.39 17.21 -22.22
C SER A 710 -21.25 15.94 -22.37
N SER A 711 -21.07 15.17 -23.45
CA SER A 711 -21.86 13.94 -23.73
C SER A 711 -21.05 12.75 -24.28
N ARG A 712 -19.74 12.88 -24.49
CA ARG A 712 -18.91 11.85 -25.12
C ARG A 712 -18.22 10.98 -24.07
N VAL A 713 -18.09 9.68 -24.32
CA VAL A 713 -17.35 8.75 -23.44
C VAL A 713 -16.27 8.04 -24.22
N LEU A 714 -15.03 8.10 -23.71
CA LEU A 714 -13.92 7.31 -24.23
C LEU A 714 -13.89 5.97 -23.51
N VAL A 715 -13.92 4.87 -24.24
CA VAL A 715 -13.79 3.52 -23.68
C VAL A 715 -12.39 3.00 -23.95
N LEU A 716 -11.72 2.49 -22.91
CA LEU A 716 -10.39 1.92 -22.95
C LEU A 716 -10.41 0.45 -22.52
N ASN A 717 -9.81 -0.41 -23.33
CA ASN A 717 -9.61 -1.83 -23.05
C ASN A 717 -8.12 -2.16 -23.21
N SER A 718 -7.42 -2.18 -22.08
CA SER A 718 -5.97 -2.37 -21.98
C SER A 718 -5.64 -3.84 -21.72
N GLY A 719 -5.17 -4.57 -22.72
CA GLY A 719 -4.63 -5.92 -22.59
C GLY A 719 -3.13 -5.92 -22.29
N SER A 720 -2.51 -7.08 -22.10
CA SER A 720 -1.08 -7.16 -21.74
C SER A 720 -0.11 -6.56 -22.77
N SER A 721 -0.49 -6.49 -24.04
CA SER A 721 0.35 -5.99 -25.15
C SER A 721 -0.44 -5.16 -26.18
N SER A 722 -1.64 -4.71 -25.81
CA SER A 722 -2.50 -3.93 -26.69
C SER A 722 -3.42 -2.98 -25.91
N VAL A 723 -3.86 -1.91 -26.56
CA VAL A 723 -4.90 -1.00 -26.08
C VAL A 723 -5.91 -0.80 -27.20
N LYS A 724 -7.15 -1.26 -26.97
CA LYS A 724 -8.29 -0.94 -27.84
C LYS A 724 -9.04 0.26 -27.26
N TYR A 725 -9.50 1.15 -28.11
CA TYR A 725 -10.29 2.29 -27.68
C TYR A 725 -11.40 2.63 -28.67
N GLN A 726 -12.49 3.18 -28.12
CA GLN A 726 -13.59 3.74 -28.91
C GLN A 726 -14.08 5.00 -28.22
N LEU A 727 -14.40 6.03 -29.00
CA LEU A 727 -15.03 7.26 -28.51
C LEU A 727 -16.48 7.27 -29.00
N LEU A 728 -17.43 7.35 -28.06
CA LEU A 728 -18.86 7.31 -28.35
C LEU A 728 -19.54 8.62 -27.91
N ASP A 729 -20.58 9.03 -28.63
CA ASP A 729 -21.50 10.08 -28.22
C ASP A 729 -22.74 9.46 -27.58
N MET A 730 -22.99 9.76 -26.32
CA MET A 730 -24.05 9.09 -25.56
C MET A 730 -25.44 9.68 -25.80
N ARG A 731 -25.55 10.75 -26.61
CA ARG A 731 -26.84 11.31 -27.05
C ARG A 731 -27.60 10.35 -27.96
N ASP A 732 -26.87 9.70 -28.86
CA ASP A 732 -27.43 8.82 -29.90
C ASP A 732 -26.69 7.47 -30.01
N SER A 733 -25.71 7.23 -29.13
CA SER A 733 -24.83 6.04 -29.14
C SER A 733 -23.96 5.92 -30.41
N SER A 734 -23.75 7.01 -31.15
CA SER A 734 -22.91 7.01 -32.34
C SER A 734 -21.42 6.87 -31.97
N ARG A 735 -20.67 6.12 -32.79
CA ARG A 735 -19.23 5.95 -32.64
C ARG A 735 -18.51 7.06 -33.40
N LEU A 736 -17.72 7.87 -32.71
CA LEU A 736 -17.00 9.02 -33.27
C LEU A 736 -15.61 8.63 -33.76
N ALA A 737 -14.95 7.70 -33.07
CA ALA A 737 -13.64 7.17 -33.45
C ALA A 737 -13.42 5.78 -32.85
N MET A 738 -12.56 4.99 -33.48
CA MET A 738 -12.05 3.74 -32.91
C MET A 738 -10.58 3.52 -33.27
N GLY A 739 -9.88 2.74 -32.46
CA GLY A 739 -8.54 2.32 -32.80
C GLY A 739 -7.98 1.21 -31.93
N LEU A 740 -6.81 0.75 -32.36
CA LEU A 740 -6.06 -0.33 -31.76
C LEU A 740 -4.57 0.02 -31.76
N VAL A 741 -3.97 -0.05 -30.58
CA VAL A 741 -2.52 -0.14 -30.41
C VAL A 741 -2.19 -1.61 -30.15
N GLU A 742 -1.29 -2.18 -30.94
CA GLU A 742 -0.87 -3.57 -30.83
C GLU A 742 0.67 -3.68 -30.79
N ARG A 743 1.15 -4.78 -30.20
CA ARG A 743 2.60 -5.06 -30.01
C ARG A 743 3.30 -4.00 -29.16
N ILE A 744 2.65 -3.58 -28.07
CA ILE A 744 3.21 -2.67 -27.07
C ILE A 744 4.40 -3.36 -26.39
N GLY A 745 5.52 -2.65 -26.27
CA GLY A 745 6.78 -3.15 -25.71
C GLY A 745 7.67 -3.91 -26.71
N GLU A 746 7.21 -4.13 -27.94
CA GLU A 746 8.02 -4.72 -29.02
C GLU A 746 8.80 -3.66 -29.80
N GLN A 747 9.82 -4.08 -30.55
CA GLN A 747 10.63 -3.20 -31.41
C GLN A 747 9.79 -2.46 -32.48
N VAL A 748 8.70 -3.08 -32.94
CA VAL A 748 7.77 -2.50 -33.92
C VAL A 748 6.35 -2.67 -33.44
N SER A 749 5.82 -1.62 -32.82
CA SER A 749 4.40 -1.50 -32.48
C SER A 749 3.62 -0.93 -33.65
N ARG A 750 2.30 -1.16 -33.65
CA ARG A 750 1.39 -0.60 -34.66
C ARG A 750 0.23 0.09 -33.97
N LEU A 751 -0.04 1.31 -34.40
CA LEU A 751 -1.24 2.06 -34.03
C LEU A 751 -2.10 2.22 -35.28
N LYS A 752 -3.34 1.74 -35.21
CA LYS A 752 -4.36 2.00 -36.21
C LYS A 752 -5.48 2.83 -35.59
N HIS A 753 -5.76 3.97 -36.21
CA HIS A 753 -6.83 4.88 -35.84
C HIS A 753 -7.79 5.06 -37.01
N THR A 754 -9.09 5.03 -36.73
CA THR A 754 -10.15 5.24 -37.70
C THR A 754 -11.12 6.29 -37.17
N PRO A 755 -11.11 7.52 -37.71
CA PRO A 755 -12.12 8.52 -37.38
C PRO A 755 -13.41 8.13 -38.10
N LEU A 756 -14.52 8.09 -37.36
CA LEU A 756 -15.85 7.74 -37.89
C LEU A 756 -16.71 9.01 -38.07
N ALA A 757 -16.41 10.07 -37.32
CA ALA A 757 -16.93 11.40 -37.55
C ALA A 757 -16.12 12.14 -38.64
N GLY A 758 -16.81 12.73 -39.63
CA GLY A 758 -16.19 13.65 -40.60
C GLY A 758 -15.55 13.02 -41.85
N GLY A 759 -15.67 11.71 -42.08
CA GLY A 759 -15.31 11.06 -43.35
C GLY A 759 -13.80 10.92 -43.64
N GLY A 760 -12.95 11.05 -42.63
CA GLY A 760 -11.50 10.84 -42.77
C GLY A 760 -11.12 9.37 -42.99
N GLY A 761 -10.09 9.12 -43.80
CA GLY A 761 -9.54 7.76 -43.98
C GLY A 761 -8.80 7.25 -42.73
N SER A 762 -8.69 5.93 -42.58
CA SER A 762 -7.92 5.32 -41.47
C SER A 762 -6.46 5.74 -41.53
N ARG A 763 -5.89 6.11 -40.39
CA ARG A 763 -4.48 6.44 -40.21
C ARG A 763 -3.77 5.28 -39.52
N GLU A 764 -2.62 4.89 -40.06
CA GLU A 764 -1.78 3.86 -39.47
C GLU A 764 -0.38 4.43 -39.22
N TRP A 765 0.18 4.08 -38.06
CA TRP A 765 1.53 4.42 -37.67
C TRP A 765 2.25 3.15 -37.19
N THR A 766 3.54 3.06 -37.54
CA THR A 766 4.42 1.96 -37.10
C THR A 766 5.69 2.54 -36.52
N GLY A 767 6.12 2.00 -35.39
CA GLY A 767 7.26 2.46 -34.62
C GLY A 767 7.24 1.94 -33.18
N PRO A 768 8.25 2.24 -32.36
CA PRO A 768 8.32 1.72 -31.00
C PRO A 768 7.30 2.40 -30.07
N ILE A 769 6.44 1.62 -29.41
CA ILE A 769 5.63 2.06 -28.26
C ILE A 769 6.06 1.22 -27.06
N ALA A 770 6.81 1.84 -26.14
CA ALA A 770 7.51 1.13 -25.07
C ALA A 770 6.58 0.48 -24.04
N ASP A 771 5.45 1.12 -23.73
CA ASP A 771 4.52 0.69 -22.69
C ASP A 771 3.10 1.25 -22.93
N HIS A 772 2.17 0.90 -22.04
CA HIS A 772 0.78 1.36 -22.08
C HIS A 772 0.63 2.87 -21.86
N ASP A 773 1.59 3.50 -21.18
CA ASP A 773 1.61 4.94 -20.99
C ASP A 773 1.86 5.66 -22.32
N ALA A 774 2.92 5.25 -23.03
CA ALA A 774 3.22 5.72 -24.37
C ALA A 774 2.07 5.40 -25.36
N ALA A 775 1.44 4.23 -25.22
CA ALA A 775 0.30 3.84 -26.06
C ALA A 775 -0.88 4.80 -25.90
N LEU A 776 -1.27 5.11 -24.67
CA LEU A 776 -2.40 6.02 -24.41
C LEU A 776 -2.10 7.47 -24.79
N LYS A 777 -0.86 7.92 -24.61
CA LYS A 777 -0.40 9.22 -25.14
C LYS A 777 -0.54 9.29 -26.66
N ALA A 778 -0.18 8.22 -27.37
CA ALA A 778 -0.33 8.14 -28.82
C ALA A 778 -1.81 8.12 -29.25
N VAL A 779 -2.68 7.41 -28.51
CA VAL A 779 -4.14 7.43 -28.71
C VAL A 779 -4.71 8.84 -28.52
N ALA A 780 -4.34 9.53 -27.44
CA ALA A 780 -4.76 10.89 -27.17
C ALA A 780 -4.33 11.86 -28.28
N ALA A 781 -3.10 11.70 -28.81
CA ALA A 781 -2.59 12.49 -29.91
C ALA A 781 -3.36 12.27 -31.22
N GLU A 782 -3.73 11.02 -31.55
CA GLU A 782 -4.56 10.74 -32.73
C GLU A 782 -5.96 11.32 -32.59
N LEU A 783 -6.62 11.15 -31.44
CA LEU A 783 -7.93 11.75 -31.18
C LEU A 783 -7.87 13.28 -31.26
N ALA A 784 -6.79 13.91 -30.78
CA ALA A 784 -6.59 15.35 -30.85
C ALA A 784 -6.48 15.87 -32.30
N LYS A 785 -5.91 15.09 -33.23
CA LYS A 785 -5.84 15.46 -34.66
C LYS A 785 -7.22 15.61 -35.30
N ASP A 786 -8.22 14.88 -34.80
CA ASP A 786 -9.61 15.00 -35.26
C ASP A 786 -10.45 16.00 -34.45
N GLY A 787 -9.83 16.75 -33.52
CA GLY A 787 -10.56 17.65 -32.61
C GLY A 787 -11.35 16.90 -31.52
N LEU A 788 -11.09 15.61 -31.33
CA LEU A 788 -11.76 14.70 -30.41
C LEU A 788 -10.87 14.28 -29.22
N GLY A 789 -9.77 15.01 -28.99
CA GLY A 789 -8.77 14.67 -27.96
C GLY A 789 -9.30 14.75 -26.53
N LEU A 790 -8.50 14.27 -25.58
CA LEU A 790 -8.84 14.24 -24.14
C LEU A 790 -9.16 15.63 -23.54
N GLY A 791 -8.63 16.70 -24.14
CA GLY A 791 -8.94 18.09 -23.77
C GLY A 791 -10.25 18.62 -24.36
N SER A 792 -11.04 17.80 -25.06
CA SER A 792 -12.33 18.22 -25.62
C SER A 792 -13.33 18.50 -24.50
N PRO A 793 -14.00 19.67 -24.50
CA PRO A 793 -15.02 20.00 -23.50
C PRO A 793 -16.28 19.13 -23.65
N GLU A 794 -16.46 18.41 -24.76
CA GLU A 794 -17.56 17.48 -24.93
C GLU A 794 -17.30 16.09 -24.32
N LEU A 795 -16.07 15.80 -23.87
CA LEU A 795 -15.71 14.53 -23.23
C LEU A 795 -16.17 14.51 -21.77
N ALA A 796 -17.16 13.66 -21.48
CA ALA A 796 -17.81 13.55 -20.17
C ALA A 796 -17.10 12.58 -19.22
N ALA A 797 -16.59 11.44 -19.72
CA ALA A 797 -15.90 10.45 -18.89
C ALA A 797 -15.02 9.48 -19.70
N ILE A 798 -14.20 8.69 -19.00
CA ILE A 798 -13.51 7.52 -19.55
C ILE A 798 -14.03 6.25 -18.88
N GLY A 799 -14.49 5.28 -19.67
CA GLY A 799 -14.84 3.94 -19.20
C GLY A 799 -13.67 2.97 -19.39
N HIS A 800 -13.26 2.27 -18.34
CA HIS A 800 -12.17 1.31 -18.35
C HIS A 800 -12.72 -0.10 -18.18
N ARG A 801 -12.38 -0.98 -19.11
CA ARG A 801 -12.56 -2.42 -18.86
C ARG A 801 -11.51 -2.89 -17.86
N VAL A 802 -11.96 -3.48 -16.76
CA VAL A 802 -11.11 -4.10 -15.74
C VAL A 802 -11.43 -5.58 -15.66
N VAL A 803 -10.43 -6.45 -15.74
CA VAL A 803 -10.69 -7.89 -15.85
C VAL A 803 -11.16 -8.51 -14.55
N HIS A 804 -10.66 -8.08 -13.39
CA HIS A 804 -11.00 -8.72 -12.11
C HIS A 804 -11.33 -7.71 -11.02
N GLY A 805 -12.58 -7.74 -10.53
CA GLY A 805 -13.10 -6.89 -9.44
C GLY A 805 -13.28 -7.60 -8.10
N GLY A 806 -12.96 -8.89 -8.02
CA GLY A 806 -13.00 -9.65 -6.77
C GLY A 806 -14.44 -9.89 -6.29
N LYS A 807 -14.63 -9.99 -4.97
CA LYS A 807 -15.97 -10.06 -4.36
C LYS A 807 -16.59 -8.70 -4.07
N HIS A 808 -15.79 -7.63 -4.07
CA HIS A 808 -16.17 -6.34 -3.54
C HIS A 808 -16.82 -5.46 -4.62
N PHE A 809 -16.31 -5.52 -5.86
CA PHE A 809 -16.91 -4.78 -6.98
C PHE A 809 -17.91 -5.64 -7.74
N THR A 810 -19.18 -5.46 -7.39
CA THR A 810 -20.33 -6.13 -8.02
C THR A 810 -21.00 -5.29 -9.11
N GLU A 811 -20.58 -4.03 -9.27
CA GLU A 811 -21.15 -3.07 -10.22
C GLU A 811 -20.08 -2.08 -10.75
N PRO A 812 -20.36 -1.36 -11.85
CA PRO A 812 -19.47 -0.31 -12.36
C PRO A 812 -19.21 0.75 -11.31
N THR A 813 -17.94 1.12 -11.11
CA THR A 813 -17.54 1.99 -10.01
C THR A 813 -16.71 3.17 -10.53
N VAL A 814 -17.00 4.38 -10.07
CA VAL A 814 -16.13 5.54 -10.35
C VAL A 814 -14.76 5.26 -9.74
N VAL A 815 -13.71 5.43 -10.52
CA VAL A 815 -12.34 5.18 -10.09
C VAL A 815 -11.93 6.22 -9.05
N ASP A 816 -11.63 5.74 -7.84
CA ASP A 816 -10.93 6.47 -6.79
C ASP A 816 -9.73 5.63 -6.29
N ASP A 817 -8.98 6.14 -5.31
CA ASP A 817 -7.81 5.44 -4.78
C ASP A 817 -8.14 4.09 -4.14
N ALA A 818 -9.36 3.91 -3.60
CA ALA A 818 -9.81 2.64 -3.06
C ALA A 818 -10.07 1.60 -4.17
N VAL A 819 -10.67 2.02 -5.29
CA VAL A 819 -10.83 1.21 -6.50
C VAL A 819 -9.47 0.80 -7.06
N LEU A 820 -8.51 1.73 -7.14
CA LEU A 820 -7.16 1.43 -7.61
C LEU A 820 -6.44 0.43 -6.69
N ALA A 821 -6.48 0.64 -5.37
CA ALA A 821 -5.86 -0.23 -4.39
C ALA A 821 -6.46 -1.64 -4.42
N GLU A 822 -7.78 -1.77 -4.58
CA GLU A 822 -8.43 -3.08 -4.66
C GLU A 822 -8.16 -3.79 -6.00
N ILE A 823 -8.11 -3.07 -7.13
CA ILE A 823 -7.66 -3.63 -8.42
C ILE A 823 -6.22 -4.16 -8.30
N GLU A 824 -5.35 -3.42 -7.61
CA GLU A 824 -3.95 -3.79 -7.33
C GLU A 824 -3.87 -5.02 -6.41
N ARG A 825 -4.68 -5.07 -5.35
CA ARG A 825 -4.78 -6.23 -4.44
C ARG A 825 -5.25 -7.50 -5.15
N LEU A 826 -5.98 -7.37 -6.25
CA LEU A 826 -6.50 -8.47 -7.07
C LEU A 826 -5.52 -8.91 -8.18
N ILE A 827 -4.36 -8.28 -8.33
CA ILE A 827 -3.33 -8.69 -9.30
C ILE A 827 -2.95 -10.18 -9.18
N PRO A 828 -2.79 -10.80 -7.99
CA PRO A 828 -2.43 -12.22 -7.90
C PRO A 828 -3.43 -13.18 -8.57
N VAL A 829 -4.71 -12.80 -8.67
CA VAL A 829 -5.75 -13.61 -9.32
C VAL A 829 -6.03 -13.18 -10.77
N ALA A 830 -5.39 -12.11 -11.26
CA ALA A 830 -5.43 -11.66 -12.65
C ALA A 830 -4.10 -11.00 -13.11
N PRO A 831 -2.95 -11.70 -13.01
CA PRO A 831 -1.62 -11.07 -13.08
C PRO A 831 -1.24 -10.55 -14.47
N LEU A 832 -1.87 -11.05 -15.52
CA LEU A 832 -1.62 -10.62 -16.90
C LEU A 832 -2.56 -9.50 -17.36
N HIS A 833 -3.55 -9.11 -16.55
CA HIS A 833 -4.64 -8.25 -16.98
C HIS A 833 -4.83 -7.03 -16.08
N ASN A 834 -5.04 -7.23 -14.77
CA ASN A 834 -5.24 -6.13 -13.84
C ASN A 834 -4.09 -5.12 -13.82
N PRO A 835 -2.79 -5.51 -13.94
CA PRO A 835 -1.71 -4.52 -14.05
C PRO A 835 -1.84 -3.61 -15.28
N ALA A 836 -2.19 -4.16 -16.44
CA ALA A 836 -2.36 -3.37 -17.67
C ALA A 836 -3.62 -2.48 -17.59
N ASN A 837 -4.70 -2.97 -16.96
CA ASN A 837 -5.89 -2.16 -16.69
C ASN A 837 -5.54 -0.98 -15.77
N LEU A 838 -4.81 -1.25 -14.68
CA LEU A 838 -4.40 -0.25 -13.68
C LEU A 838 -3.47 0.81 -14.28
N THR A 839 -2.46 0.41 -15.07
CA THR A 839 -1.62 1.35 -15.81
C THR A 839 -2.45 2.21 -16.76
N GLY A 840 -3.41 1.60 -17.47
CA GLY A 840 -4.29 2.34 -18.37
C GLY A 840 -5.15 3.39 -17.66
N ILE A 841 -5.64 3.08 -16.47
CA ILE A 841 -6.38 4.02 -15.61
C ILE A 841 -5.44 5.14 -15.11
N ARG A 842 -4.30 4.79 -14.51
CA ARG A 842 -3.33 5.77 -13.98
C ARG A 842 -2.81 6.72 -15.06
N THR A 843 -2.49 6.22 -16.25
CA THR A 843 -2.08 7.08 -17.37
C THR A 843 -3.21 7.98 -17.83
N ALA A 844 -4.45 7.48 -17.94
CA ALA A 844 -5.58 8.31 -18.30
C ALA A 844 -5.81 9.42 -17.24
N GLN A 845 -5.64 9.11 -15.94
CA GLN A 845 -5.71 10.09 -14.85
C GLN A 845 -4.60 11.13 -14.96
N ALA A 846 -3.37 10.72 -15.28
CA ALA A 846 -2.26 11.65 -15.49
C ALA A 846 -2.47 12.59 -16.71
N LEU A 847 -3.06 12.07 -17.79
CA LEU A 847 -3.34 12.85 -19.01
C LEU A 847 -4.53 13.80 -18.86
N ARG A 848 -5.55 13.43 -18.07
CA ARG A 848 -6.66 14.32 -17.73
C ARG A 848 -7.20 14.08 -16.31
N PRO A 849 -6.60 14.72 -15.28
CA PRO A 849 -6.93 14.48 -13.88
C PRO A 849 -8.36 14.81 -13.48
N ASP A 850 -9.00 15.74 -14.17
CA ASP A 850 -10.37 16.20 -13.93
C ASP A 850 -11.45 15.38 -14.67
N LEU A 851 -11.07 14.32 -15.41
CA LEU A 851 -12.04 13.42 -16.07
C LEU A 851 -12.51 12.33 -15.12
N PRO A 852 -13.82 12.23 -14.83
CA PRO A 852 -14.35 11.05 -14.20
C PRO A 852 -13.99 9.80 -15.01
N GLN A 853 -13.41 8.81 -14.34
CA GLN A 853 -13.13 7.51 -14.92
C GLN A 853 -13.98 6.46 -14.21
N VAL A 854 -14.46 5.46 -14.94
CA VAL A 854 -15.29 4.40 -14.40
C VAL A 854 -14.67 3.05 -14.72
N ALA A 855 -14.43 2.23 -13.69
CA ALA A 855 -14.02 0.85 -13.85
C ALA A 855 -15.25 -0.04 -14.04
N VAL A 856 -15.30 -0.78 -15.15
CA VAL A 856 -16.32 -1.78 -15.45
C VAL A 856 -15.66 -3.15 -15.41
N PHE A 857 -16.09 -3.99 -14.45
CA PHE A 857 -15.44 -5.25 -14.13
C PHE A 857 -16.04 -6.44 -14.88
N ASP A 858 -15.20 -7.23 -15.57
CA ASP A 858 -15.62 -8.48 -16.24
C ASP A 858 -16.21 -9.50 -15.26
N THR A 859 -15.84 -9.44 -13.97
CA THR A 859 -16.34 -10.34 -12.92
C THR A 859 -17.66 -9.89 -12.31
N ALA A 860 -18.05 -8.61 -12.46
CA ALA A 860 -19.15 -8.01 -11.71
C ALA A 860 -20.48 -8.74 -11.91
N PHE A 861 -20.85 -9.06 -13.16
CA PHE A 861 -22.10 -9.75 -13.50
C PHE A 861 -22.21 -11.13 -12.81
N HIS A 862 -21.08 -11.80 -12.63
CA HIS A 862 -21.00 -13.16 -12.09
C HIS A 862 -21.01 -13.20 -10.56
N THR A 863 -20.90 -12.06 -9.87
CA THR A 863 -20.92 -12.00 -8.40
C THR A 863 -22.25 -12.47 -7.79
N THR A 864 -23.31 -12.55 -8.59
CA THR A 864 -24.61 -13.09 -8.21
C THR A 864 -24.68 -14.62 -8.12
N MET A 865 -23.61 -15.33 -8.54
CA MET A 865 -23.53 -16.78 -8.42
C MET A 865 -23.66 -17.24 -6.96
N PRO A 866 -24.50 -18.26 -6.67
CA PRO A 866 -24.59 -18.84 -5.34
C PRO A 866 -23.25 -19.47 -4.94
N GLU A 867 -22.98 -19.54 -3.63
CA GLU A 867 -21.73 -20.09 -3.11
C GLU A 867 -21.50 -21.56 -3.54
N SER A 868 -22.57 -22.31 -3.77
CA SER A 868 -22.52 -23.69 -4.28
C SER A 868 -22.00 -23.80 -5.73
N ALA A 869 -22.13 -22.75 -6.53
CA ALA A 869 -21.55 -22.67 -7.88
C ALA A 869 -20.16 -22.01 -7.85
N ALA A 870 -19.94 -21.09 -6.91
CA ALA A 870 -18.72 -20.32 -6.85
C ALA A 870 -17.55 -21.04 -6.13
N ARG A 871 -17.82 -21.88 -5.14
CA ARG A 871 -16.79 -22.53 -4.32
C ARG A 871 -16.30 -23.82 -4.99
N TYR A 872 -14.97 -23.95 -5.14
CA TYR A 872 -14.36 -25.23 -5.53
C TYR A 872 -14.34 -26.21 -4.35
N ALA A 873 -14.40 -27.51 -4.66
CA ALA A 873 -14.40 -28.58 -3.67
C ALA A 873 -12.99 -28.87 -3.12
N ILE A 874 -12.40 -27.89 -2.44
CA ILE A 874 -11.12 -27.97 -1.72
C ILE A 874 -11.29 -27.46 -0.28
N ASP A 875 -10.23 -27.57 0.53
CA ASP A 875 -10.22 -27.06 1.90
C ASP A 875 -10.63 -25.57 1.97
N VAL A 876 -11.59 -25.25 2.84
CA VAL A 876 -12.24 -23.94 2.93
C VAL A 876 -11.26 -22.87 3.39
N GLU A 877 -10.45 -23.17 4.41
CA GLU A 877 -9.49 -22.22 4.97
C GLU A 877 -8.42 -21.87 3.93
N THR A 878 -7.90 -22.89 3.23
CA THR A 878 -6.97 -22.72 2.13
C THR A 878 -7.58 -21.89 1.01
N ALA A 879 -8.81 -22.20 0.60
CA ALA A 879 -9.50 -21.46 -0.46
C ALA A 879 -9.70 -19.99 -0.09
N ASP A 880 -10.14 -19.71 1.14
CA ASP A 880 -10.43 -18.35 1.59
C ASP A 880 -9.13 -17.53 1.78
N ARG A 881 -8.09 -18.12 2.36
CA ARG A 881 -6.76 -17.49 2.51
C ARG A 881 -6.15 -17.07 1.18
N HIS A 882 -6.31 -17.90 0.14
CA HIS A 882 -5.76 -17.65 -1.19
C HIS A 882 -6.79 -17.11 -2.20
N ARG A 883 -8.00 -16.76 -1.75
CA ARG A 883 -9.09 -16.19 -2.56
C ARG A 883 -9.50 -17.06 -3.75
N ILE A 884 -9.40 -18.38 -3.60
CA ILE A 884 -9.70 -19.38 -4.62
C ILE A 884 -11.21 -19.60 -4.69
N ARG A 885 -11.82 -19.16 -5.80
CA ARG A 885 -13.21 -19.41 -6.16
C ARG A 885 -13.41 -19.16 -7.65
N ARG A 886 -14.57 -19.56 -8.17
CA ARG A 886 -15.03 -19.13 -9.48
C ARG A 886 -15.45 -17.66 -9.42
N TYR A 887 -14.82 -16.84 -10.25
CA TYR A 887 -15.19 -15.45 -10.46
C TYR A 887 -15.93 -15.27 -11.78
N GLY A 888 -15.48 -15.93 -12.85
CA GLY A 888 -16.05 -15.78 -14.19
C GLY A 888 -15.61 -14.49 -14.89
N PHE A 889 -15.58 -14.51 -16.23
CA PHE A 889 -15.17 -13.36 -17.06
C PHE A 889 -16.13 -13.17 -18.24
N HIS A 890 -15.88 -12.16 -19.09
CA HIS A 890 -16.82 -11.70 -20.12
C HIS A 890 -18.18 -11.26 -19.54
N GLY A 891 -18.24 -10.86 -18.27
CA GLY A 891 -19.49 -10.52 -17.59
C GLY A 891 -20.26 -9.40 -18.27
N THR A 892 -19.57 -8.38 -18.78
CA THR A 892 -20.17 -7.27 -19.55
C THR A 892 -20.93 -7.78 -20.79
N SER A 893 -20.31 -8.69 -21.56
CA SER A 893 -20.95 -9.32 -22.71
C SER A 893 -22.14 -10.18 -22.32
N HIS A 894 -22.00 -11.03 -21.29
CA HIS A 894 -23.09 -11.89 -20.80
C HIS A 894 -24.29 -11.06 -20.29
N ALA A 895 -24.01 -9.96 -19.59
CA ALA A 895 -25.03 -9.02 -19.09
C ALA A 895 -25.78 -8.33 -20.23
N TYR A 896 -25.05 -7.81 -21.23
CA TYR A 896 -25.66 -7.18 -22.40
C TYR A 896 -26.53 -8.18 -23.19
N VAL A 897 -25.96 -9.34 -23.53
CA VAL A 897 -26.62 -10.33 -24.38
C VAL A 897 -27.84 -10.94 -23.71
N SER A 898 -27.79 -11.21 -22.40
CA SER A 898 -28.97 -11.71 -21.68
C SER A 898 -30.14 -10.72 -21.68
N ARG A 899 -29.88 -9.42 -21.49
CA ARG A 899 -30.92 -8.36 -21.58
C ARG A 899 -31.43 -8.16 -23.02
N ALA A 900 -30.54 -8.15 -24.00
CA ALA A 900 -30.92 -8.03 -25.40
C ALA A 900 -31.75 -9.23 -25.87
N THR A 901 -31.43 -10.44 -25.38
CA THR A 901 -32.22 -11.65 -25.62
C THR A 901 -33.60 -11.54 -24.99
N ALA A 902 -33.72 -11.05 -23.74
CA ALA A 902 -35.00 -10.80 -23.10
C ALA A 902 -35.87 -9.83 -23.93
N LYS A 903 -35.28 -8.72 -24.40
CA LYS A 903 -35.93 -7.74 -25.28
C LYS A 903 -36.38 -8.36 -26.59
N LEU A 904 -35.56 -9.20 -27.20
CA LEU A 904 -35.88 -9.93 -28.44
C LEU A 904 -37.08 -10.87 -28.26
N LEU A 905 -37.26 -11.43 -27.07
CA LEU A 905 -38.42 -12.24 -26.71
C LEU A 905 -39.65 -11.42 -26.27
N GLY A 906 -39.53 -10.08 -26.22
CA GLY A 906 -40.60 -9.20 -25.76
C GLY A 906 -40.93 -9.34 -24.27
N LYS A 907 -39.96 -9.76 -23.45
CA LYS A 907 -40.11 -10.01 -22.00
C LYS A 907 -39.14 -9.16 -21.18
N ALA A 908 -39.45 -8.98 -19.89
CA ALA A 908 -38.51 -8.37 -18.96
C ALA A 908 -37.37 -9.35 -18.61
N PRO A 909 -36.14 -8.88 -18.31
CA PRO A 909 -35.01 -9.74 -17.93
C PRO A 909 -35.30 -10.67 -16.75
N GLU A 910 -36.13 -10.25 -15.79
CA GLU A 910 -36.49 -10.99 -14.59
C GLU A 910 -37.40 -12.20 -14.89
N GLU A 911 -38.04 -12.22 -16.06
CA GLU A 911 -38.98 -13.26 -16.48
C GLU A 911 -38.35 -14.39 -17.29
N VAL A 912 -37.09 -14.22 -17.71
CA VAL A 912 -36.41 -15.14 -18.65
C VAL A 912 -35.17 -15.79 -18.04
N ASN A 913 -34.97 -17.06 -18.40
CA ASN A 913 -33.75 -17.80 -18.13
C ASN A 913 -32.98 -18.02 -19.44
N VAL A 914 -31.74 -17.56 -19.50
CA VAL A 914 -30.94 -17.55 -20.72
C VAL A 914 -29.62 -18.27 -20.49
N ILE A 915 -29.23 -19.14 -21.42
CA ILE A 915 -27.85 -19.62 -21.52
C ILE A 915 -27.14 -18.76 -22.55
N VAL A 916 -26.10 -18.03 -22.14
CA VAL A 916 -25.33 -17.19 -23.06
C VAL A 916 -24.02 -17.88 -23.41
N LEU A 917 -23.74 -17.98 -24.71
CA LEU A 917 -22.54 -18.59 -25.29
C LEU A 917 -21.71 -17.49 -25.97
N HIS A 918 -20.76 -16.93 -25.23
CA HIS A 918 -19.78 -15.99 -25.76
C HIS A 918 -18.62 -16.77 -26.38
N LEU A 919 -18.59 -16.85 -27.71
CA LEU A 919 -17.65 -17.70 -28.45
C LEU A 919 -16.71 -16.84 -29.29
N GLY A 920 -15.50 -16.58 -28.79
CA GLY A 920 -14.43 -15.88 -29.49
C GLY A 920 -13.10 -16.62 -29.35
N ASN A 921 -11.98 -15.89 -29.47
CA ASN A 921 -10.66 -16.47 -29.18
C ASN A 921 -10.52 -16.87 -27.69
N GLY A 922 -11.17 -16.12 -26.80
CA GLY A 922 -11.62 -16.62 -25.50
C GLY A 922 -13.09 -17.02 -25.59
N ALA A 923 -13.47 -18.13 -24.95
CA ALA A 923 -14.83 -18.63 -25.01
C ALA A 923 -15.36 -18.93 -23.61
N SER A 924 -16.60 -18.53 -23.34
CA SER A 924 -17.27 -18.81 -22.06
C SER A 924 -18.77 -18.98 -22.23
N ALA A 925 -19.37 -19.78 -21.34
CA ALA A 925 -20.81 -19.92 -21.21
C ALA A 925 -21.27 -19.34 -19.86
N SER A 926 -22.48 -18.80 -19.78
CA SER A 926 -23.14 -18.45 -18.51
C SER A 926 -24.58 -18.96 -18.45
N ALA A 927 -25.03 -19.27 -17.24
CA ALA A 927 -26.42 -19.56 -16.91
C ALA A 927 -27.01 -18.33 -16.22
N VAL A 928 -28.03 -17.72 -16.82
CA VAL A 928 -28.68 -16.50 -16.31
C VAL A 928 -30.12 -16.84 -15.94
N ARG A 929 -30.49 -16.62 -14.67
CA ARG A 929 -31.85 -16.80 -14.15
C ARG A 929 -32.43 -15.45 -13.74
N GLY A 930 -33.49 -15.01 -14.42
CA GLY A 930 -34.17 -13.75 -14.11
C GLY A 930 -33.21 -12.57 -14.07
N GLY A 931 -32.35 -12.44 -15.09
CA GLY A 931 -31.35 -11.38 -15.19
C GLY A 931 -30.11 -11.51 -14.30
N LYS A 932 -30.01 -12.54 -13.45
CA LYS A 932 -28.85 -12.78 -12.57
C LYS A 932 -28.04 -13.99 -13.01
N CYS A 933 -26.71 -13.88 -12.99
CA CYS A 933 -25.83 -15.02 -13.27
C CYS A 933 -25.90 -16.02 -12.11
N VAL A 934 -26.18 -17.29 -12.42
CA VAL A 934 -26.20 -18.37 -11.43
C VAL A 934 -25.10 -19.40 -11.63
N ASP A 935 -24.44 -19.39 -12.80
CA ASP A 935 -23.23 -20.18 -13.07
C ASP A 935 -22.47 -19.65 -14.30
N THR A 936 -21.17 -19.91 -14.40
CA THR A 936 -20.35 -19.53 -15.57
C THR A 936 -19.15 -20.45 -15.76
N SER A 937 -18.74 -20.67 -17.02
CA SER A 937 -17.78 -21.74 -17.34
C SER A 937 -16.36 -21.37 -16.94
N MET A 938 -16.01 -20.09 -17.00
CA MET A 938 -14.70 -19.62 -16.57
C MET A 938 -14.62 -19.57 -15.05
N GLY A 939 -13.41 -19.81 -14.54
CA GLY A 939 -13.15 -20.14 -13.15
C GLY A 939 -12.59 -19.00 -12.31
N LEU A 940 -11.60 -19.36 -11.49
CA LEU A 940 -10.65 -18.44 -10.88
C LEU A 940 -9.93 -17.61 -11.96
N THR A 941 -9.59 -18.25 -13.08
CA THR A 941 -8.93 -17.62 -14.22
C THR A 941 -9.70 -17.88 -15.51
N PRO A 942 -9.41 -17.14 -16.61
CA PRO A 942 -10.02 -17.38 -17.92
C PRO A 942 -9.59 -18.69 -18.60
N LEU A 943 -8.93 -19.63 -17.90
CA LEU A 943 -8.46 -20.90 -18.44
C LEU A 943 -9.53 -22.00 -18.40
N GLU A 944 -10.33 -22.04 -17.33
CA GLU A 944 -11.39 -23.03 -17.14
C GLU A 944 -12.53 -22.83 -18.16
N GLY A 945 -13.22 -23.91 -18.52
CA GLY A 945 -14.45 -23.85 -19.30
C GLY A 945 -14.34 -24.49 -20.66
N LEU A 946 -14.77 -23.70 -21.65
CA LEU A 946 -14.84 -24.11 -23.05
C LEU A 946 -13.45 -24.26 -23.66
N VAL A 947 -13.37 -25.03 -24.75
CA VAL A 947 -12.19 -25.03 -25.62
C VAL A 947 -12.08 -23.65 -26.26
N MET A 948 -10.88 -23.08 -26.30
CA MET A 948 -10.63 -21.74 -26.83
C MET A 948 -9.56 -21.78 -27.93
N GLY A 949 -9.12 -20.61 -28.44
CA GLY A 949 -8.12 -20.58 -29.50
C GLY A 949 -6.77 -21.18 -29.07
N THR A 950 -6.23 -20.73 -27.93
CA THR A 950 -4.93 -21.19 -27.38
C THR A 950 -5.02 -21.82 -25.99
N ARG A 951 -6.17 -21.68 -25.33
CA ARG A 951 -6.41 -22.16 -23.97
C ARG A 951 -7.10 -23.51 -23.98
N SER A 952 -6.73 -24.37 -23.03
CA SER A 952 -7.21 -25.76 -22.96
C SER A 952 -8.70 -25.90 -22.66
N GLY A 953 -9.29 -24.99 -21.87
CA GLY A 953 -10.58 -25.26 -21.20
C GLY A 953 -10.40 -26.29 -20.08
N ASP A 954 -11.48 -26.96 -19.66
CA ASP A 954 -11.36 -27.92 -18.55
C ASP A 954 -10.52 -29.15 -18.93
N LEU A 955 -9.61 -29.49 -18.01
CA LEU A 955 -8.81 -30.72 -17.98
C LEU A 955 -8.84 -31.33 -16.57
N ASP A 956 -8.42 -32.58 -16.44
CA ASP A 956 -8.22 -33.21 -15.14
C ASP A 956 -7.03 -32.54 -14.40
N PRO A 957 -7.22 -31.99 -13.17
CA PRO A 957 -6.13 -31.41 -12.39
C PRO A 957 -4.91 -32.31 -12.24
N ALA A 958 -5.09 -33.64 -12.24
CA ALA A 958 -3.99 -34.60 -12.15
C ALA A 958 -3.00 -34.52 -13.32
N VAL A 959 -3.43 -34.02 -14.48
CA VAL A 959 -2.55 -33.80 -15.64
C VAL A 959 -1.45 -32.79 -15.30
N ILE A 960 -1.73 -31.76 -14.51
CA ILE A 960 -0.72 -30.77 -14.08
C ILE A 960 0.38 -31.47 -13.27
N PHE A 961 0.00 -32.30 -12.30
CA PHE A 961 0.97 -33.06 -11.50
C PHE A 961 1.72 -34.10 -12.32
N HIS A 962 1.06 -34.70 -13.31
CA HIS A 962 1.69 -35.66 -14.21
C HIS A 962 2.76 -34.98 -15.08
N LEU A 963 2.44 -33.83 -15.69
CA LEU A 963 3.39 -33.06 -16.49
C LEU A 963 4.59 -32.58 -15.66
N ALA A 964 4.37 -32.19 -14.40
CA ALA A 964 5.46 -31.80 -13.52
C ALA A 964 6.34 -33.00 -13.11
N ARG A 965 5.74 -34.10 -12.66
CA ARG A 965 6.48 -35.25 -12.11
C ARG A 965 7.10 -36.15 -13.17
N VAL A 966 6.44 -36.33 -14.30
CA VAL A 966 6.83 -37.27 -15.35
C VAL A 966 7.37 -36.53 -16.57
N GLY A 967 6.75 -35.40 -16.92
CA GLY A 967 7.20 -34.55 -18.02
C GLY A 967 8.36 -33.62 -17.67
N ASP A 968 8.78 -33.58 -16.41
CA ASP A 968 9.83 -32.69 -15.87
C ASP A 968 9.59 -31.21 -16.23
N MET A 969 8.32 -30.82 -16.39
CA MET A 969 7.93 -29.46 -16.73
C MET A 969 7.80 -28.62 -15.47
N SER A 970 8.42 -27.45 -15.47
CA SER A 970 8.18 -26.44 -14.44
C SER A 970 6.74 -25.92 -14.48
N ILE A 971 6.27 -25.36 -13.37
CA ILE A 971 4.92 -24.74 -13.30
C ILE A 971 4.74 -23.64 -14.36
N ALA A 972 5.79 -22.87 -14.65
CA ALA A 972 5.75 -21.83 -15.69
C ALA A 972 5.61 -22.40 -17.10
N GLU A 973 6.25 -23.53 -17.39
CA GLU A 973 6.11 -24.23 -18.67
C GLU A 973 4.72 -24.85 -18.84
N ILE A 974 4.15 -25.42 -17.76
CA ILE A 974 2.78 -25.95 -17.77
C ILE A 974 1.77 -24.82 -17.95
N ASP A 975 1.92 -23.69 -17.24
CA ASP A 975 1.06 -22.52 -17.43
C ASP A 975 1.11 -22.01 -18.89
N THR A 976 2.32 -21.92 -19.46
CA THR A 976 2.50 -21.56 -20.87
C THR A 976 1.85 -22.58 -21.82
N LEU A 977 2.00 -23.88 -21.55
CA LEU A 977 1.37 -24.94 -22.34
C LEU A 977 -0.15 -24.78 -22.37
N LEU A 978 -0.76 -24.64 -21.19
CA LEU A 978 -2.21 -24.60 -21.05
C LEU A 978 -2.84 -23.28 -21.52
N ASN A 979 -2.13 -22.15 -21.39
CA ASN A 979 -2.65 -20.84 -21.82
C ASN A 979 -2.34 -20.45 -23.27
N LYS A 980 -1.18 -20.87 -23.80
CA LYS A 980 -0.68 -20.37 -25.10
C LYS A 980 -0.51 -21.45 -26.17
N LYS A 981 -0.38 -22.73 -25.80
CA LYS A 981 -0.06 -23.82 -26.74
C LYS A 981 -1.14 -24.92 -26.79
N SER A 982 -2.30 -24.69 -26.20
CA SER A 982 -3.43 -25.63 -26.13
C SER A 982 -4.60 -25.15 -27.00
N GLY A 983 -5.82 -25.61 -26.72
CA GLY A 983 -7.01 -25.20 -27.47
C GLY A 983 -6.99 -25.65 -28.92
N LEU A 984 -7.67 -24.91 -29.80
CA LEU A 984 -7.72 -25.21 -31.23
C LEU A 984 -6.32 -25.23 -31.87
N ILE A 985 -5.45 -24.29 -31.51
CA ILE A 985 -4.04 -24.27 -31.98
C ILE A 985 -3.30 -25.54 -31.55
N GLY A 986 -3.44 -25.97 -30.30
CA GLY A 986 -2.80 -27.20 -29.83
C GLY A 986 -3.31 -28.45 -30.56
N LEU A 987 -4.59 -28.47 -30.91
CA LEU A 987 -5.24 -29.62 -31.54
C LEU A 987 -4.91 -29.73 -33.04
N CYS A 988 -5.10 -28.65 -33.82
CA CYS A 988 -4.98 -28.67 -35.27
C CYS A 988 -4.01 -27.63 -35.86
N GLY A 989 -3.35 -26.81 -35.04
CA GLY A 989 -2.38 -25.80 -35.47
C GLY A 989 -2.99 -24.46 -35.91
N ASP A 990 -4.31 -24.31 -35.83
CA ASP A 990 -5.03 -23.09 -36.21
C ASP A 990 -6.11 -22.75 -35.17
N ASN A 991 -6.49 -21.48 -35.05
CA ASN A 991 -7.57 -21.03 -34.18
C ASN A 991 -8.64 -20.19 -34.91
N ASP A 992 -8.48 -19.91 -36.21
CA ASP A 992 -9.54 -19.29 -37.01
C ASP A 992 -10.53 -20.37 -37.45
N MET A 993 -11.75 -20.29 -36.91
CA MET A 993 -12.80 -21.27 -37.21
C MET A 993 -13.14 -21.33 -38.70
N ARG A 994 -12.93 -20.25 -39.47
CA ARG A 994 -13.15 -20.25 -40.92
C ARG A 994 -12.11 -21.14 -41.63
N GLU A 995 -10.87 -21.05 -41.19
CA GLU A 995 -9.76 -21.82 -41.74
C GLU A 995 -9.86 -23.30 -41.33
N ILE A 996 -10.24 -23.57 -40.07
CA ILE A 996 -10.54 -24.92 -39.60
C ILE A 996 -11.64 -25.57 -40.45
N ARG A 997 -12.71 -24.82 -40.76
CA ARG A 997 -13.79 -25.30 -41.64
C ARG A 997 -13.32 -25.56 -43.07
N ARG A 998 -12.53 -24.65 -43.65
CA ARG A 998 -11.93 -24.87 -44.99
C ARG A 998 -11.12 -26.16 -45.02
N ARG A 999 -10.29 -26.39 -43.99
CA ARG A 999 -9.46 -27.60 -43.84
C ARG A 999 -10.31 -28.86 -43.65
N ILE A 1000 -11.42 -28.78 -42.92
CA ILE A 1000 -12.40 -29.88 -42.81
C ILE A 1000 -12.97 -30.22 -44.18
N ASP A 1001 -13.39 -29.21 -44.96
CA ASP A 1001 -13.96 -29.41 -46.29
C ASP A 1001 -12.89 -29.98 -47.27
N GLU A 1002 -11.60 -29.77 -46.99
CA GLU A 1002 -10.44 -30.35 -47.70
C GLU A 1002 -10.01 -31.74 -47.17
N GLY A 1003 -10.69 -32.28 -46.16
CA GLY A 1003 -10.45 -33.62 -45.61
C GLY A 1003 -9.39 -33.71 -44.50
N ASP A 1004 -9.07 -32.60 -43.82
CA ASP A 1004 -8.13 -32.60 -42.69
C ASP A 1004 -8.76 -33.20 -41.42
N GLU A 1005 -8.36 -34.44 -41.10
CA GLU A 1005 -8.84 -35.18 -39.92
C GLU A 1005 -8.51 -34.49 -38.59
N ARG A 1006 -7.39 -33.76 -38.49
CA ARG A 1006 -7.03 -33.04 -37.24
C ARG A 1006 -7.92 -31.83 -37.05
N ALA A 1007 -8.24 -31.12 -38.12
CA ALA A 1007 -9.19 -30.00 -38.08
C ALA A 1007 -10.60 -30.48 -37.71
N GLN A 1008 -11.04 -31.62 -38.27
CA GLN A 1008 -12.32 -32.25 -37.93
C GLN A 1008 -12.37 -32.65 -36.46
N LEU A 1009 -11.34 -33.34 -35.95
CA LEU A 1009 -11.28 -33.73 -34.54
C LEU A 1009 -11.28 -32.52 -33.61
N ALA A 1010 -10.54 -31.44 -33.95
CA ALA A 1010 -10.53 -30.22 -33.16
C ALA A 1010 -11.92 -29.57 -33.08
N PHE A 1011 -12.64 -29.52 -34.20
CA PHE A 1011 -14.01 -29.05 -34.27
C PHE A 1011 -14.95 -29.92 -33.43
N ASP A 1012 -14.84 -31.24 -33.53
CA ASP A 1012 -15.69 -32.17 -32.76
C ASP A 1012 -15.47 -32.05 -31.25
N ILE A 1013 -14.22 -31.90 -30.81
CA ILE A 1013 -13.88 -31.65 -29.39
C ILE A 1013 -14.47 -30.31 -28.93
N TYR A 1014 -14.38 -29.26 -29.75
CA TYR A 1014 -14.94 -27.94 -29.47
C TYR A 1014 -16.47 -28.00 -29.31
N ILE A 1015 -17.18 -28.63 -30.25
CA ILE A 1015 -18.64 -28.82 -30.20
C ILE A 1015 -19.06 -29.71 -29.03
N HIS A 1016 -18.33 -30.78 -28.76
CA HIS A 1016 -18.61 -31.68 -27.64
C HIS A 1016 -18.59 -30.92 -26.31
N ARG A 1017 -17.58 -30.07 -26.09
CA ARG A 1017 -17.48 -29.25 -24.88
C ARG A 1017 -18.64 -28.26 -24.77
N LEU A 1018 -19.04 -27.62 -25.87
CA LEU A 1018 -20.22 -26.73 -25.90
C LEU A 1018 -21.49 -27.46 -25.49
N LYS A 1019 -21.76 -28.64 -26.05
CA LYS A 1019 -22.94 -29.45 -25.71
C LYS A 1019 -22.99 -29.82 -24.23
N LYS A 1020 -21.84 -30.18 -23.64
CA LYS A 1020 -21.75 -30.47 -22.20
C LYS A 1020 -22.17 -29.26 -21.36
N TYR A 1021 -21.68 -28.06 -21.68
CA TYR A 1021 -22.03 -26.85 -20.95
C TYR A 1021 -23.49 -26.43 -21.16
N ILE A 1022 -24.02 -26.57 -22.39
CA ILE A 1022 -25.45 -26.35 -22.65
C ILE A 1022 -26.30 -27.28 -21.79
N GLY A 1023 -26.00 -28.58 -21.78
CA GLY A 1023 -26.73 -29.55 -20.97
C GLY A 1023 -26.61 -29.31 -19.46
N ALA A 1024 -25.40 -28.99 -18.98
CA ALA A 1024 -25.16 -28.68 -17.57
C ALA A 1024 -25.96 -27.45 -17.12
N TYR A 1025 -25.93 -26.36 -17.89
CA TYR A 1025 -26.65 -25.13 -17.54
C TYR A 1025 -28.15 -25.26 -17.75
N TYR A 1026 -28.60 -26.09 -18.68
CA TYR A 1026 -30.00 -26.47 -18.77
C TYR A 1026 -30.46 -27.13 -17.47
N ALA A 1027 -29.67 -28.08 -16.94
CA ALA A 1027 -29.98 -28.75 -15.68
C ALA A 1027 -29.93 -27.80 -14.47
N VAL A 1028 -28.94 -26.91 -14.40
CA VAL A 1028 -28.83 -25.88 -13.34
C VAL A 1028 -30.02 -24.93 -13.36
N LEU A 1029 -30.46 -24.49 -14.54
CA LEU A 1029 -31.57 -23.55 -14.69
C LEU A 1029 -32.94 -24.20 -14.49
N GLY A 1030 -33.10 -25.47 -14.88
CA GLY A 1030 -34.34 -26.25 -14.84
C GLY A 1030 -35.34 -25.85 -15.94
N ARG A 1031 -35.54 -24.54 -16.14
CA ARG A 1031 -36.25 -23.95 -17.27
C ARG A 1031 -35.30 -23.05 -18.04
N VAL A 1032 -35.21 -23.23 -19.35
CA VAL A 1032 -34.44 -22.35 -20.25
C VAL A 1032 -35.41 -21.75 -21.26
N ASP A 1033 -35.45 -20.42 -21.32
CA ASP A 1033 -36.28 -19.67 -22.26
C ASP A 1033 -35.52 -19.41 -23.58
N ALA A 1034 -34.20 -19.20 -23.51
CA ALA A 1034 -33.37 -19.03 -24.70
C ALA A 1034 -31.90 -19.48 -24.54
N ILE A 1035 -31.26 -19.80 -25.68
CA ILE A 1035 -29.81 -19.85 -25.83
C ILE A 1035 -29.37 -18.74 -26.78
N ALA A 1036 -28.42 -17.91 -26.35
CA ALA A 1036 -27.90 -16.81 -27.14
C ALA A 1036 -26.44 -17.03 -27.52
N PHE A 1037 -26.14 -17.00 -28.82
CA PHE A 1037 -24.78 -17.02 -29.35
C PHE A 1037 -24.28 -15.60 -29.61
N THR A 1038 -23.05 -15.33 -29.20
CA THR A 1038 -22.41 -14.02 -29.34
C THR A 1038 -20.90 -14.14 -29.54
N ALA A 1039 -20.23 -13.00 -29.77
CA ALA A 1039 -18.82 -12.84 -30.09
C ALA A 1039 -18.41 -13.46 -31.44
N GLY A 1040 -17.14 -13.28 -31.82
CA GLY A 1040 -16.66 -13.50 -33.18
C GLY A 1040 -17.07 -14.84 -33.82
N VAL A 1041 -16.93 -15.97 -33.12
CA VAL A 1041 -17.36 -17.29 -33.63
C VAL A 1041 -18.87 -17.45 -33.50
N GLY A 1042 -19.46 -17.07 -32.36
CA GLY A 1042 -20.89 -17.26 -32.10
C GLY A 1042 -21.78 -16.47 -33.06
N GLU A 1043 -21.36 -15.28 -33.48
CA GLU A 1043 -22.08 -14.40 -34.41
C GLU A 1043 -21.93 -14.86 -35.87
N ASN A 1044 -20.74 -15.31 -36.26
CA ASN A 1044 -20.37 -15.49 -37.66
C ASN A 1044 -20.35 -16.94 -38.14
N ALA A 1045 -20.16 -17.92 -37.26
CA ALA A 1045 -20.03 -19.33 -37.63
C ALA A 1045 -21.36 -20.08 -37.49
N ALA A 1046 -22.23 -19.96 -38.51
CA ALA A 1046 -23.49 -20.69 -38.58
C ALA A 1046 -23.34 -22.22 -38.36
N PRO A 1047 -22.32 -22.91 -38.92
CA PRO A 1047 -22.11 -24.34 -38.69
C PRO A 1047 -21.80 -24.69 -37.23
N VAL A 1048 -21.14 -23.79 -36.49
CA VAL A 1048 -20.86 -24.00 -35.05
C VAL A 1048 -22.15 -23.96 -34.25
N ARG A 1049 -23.03 -22.99 -34.53
CA ARG A 1049 -24.33 -22.86 -33.84
C ARG A 1049 -25.21 -24.07 -34.09
N GLU A 1050 -25.30 -24.49 -35.35
CA GLU A 1050 -26.06 -25.68 -35.75
C GLU A 1050 -25.51 -26.94 -35.06
N ALA A 1051 -24.20 -27.17 -35.15
CA ALA A 1051 -23.56 -28.32 -34.53
C ALA A 1051 -23.69 -28.33 -33.00
N ALA A 1052 -23.66 -27.16 -32.34
CA ALA A 1052 -23.80 -27.03 -30.89
C ALA A 1052 -25.20 -27.43 -30.38
N VAL A 1053 -26.26 -27.21 -31.17
CA VAL A 1053 -27.63 -27.57 -30.77
C VAL A 1053 -28.11 -28.90 -31.34
N ALA A 1054 -27.44 -29.43 -32.37
CA ALA A 1054 -27.83 -30.68 -33.02
C ALA A 1054 -27.88 -31.85 -32.01
N GLY A 1055 -28.95 -32.65 -32.05
CA GLY A 1055 -29.17 -33.76 -31.11
C GLY A 1055 -29.71 -33.34 -29.74
N LEU A 1056 -30.04 -32.05 -29.54
CA LEU A 1056 -30.65 -31.52 -28.31
C LEU A 1056 -32.14 -31.16 -28.50
N GLU A 1057 -32.80 -31.76 -29.49
CA GLU A 1057 -34.20 -31.45 -29.85
C GLU A 1057 -35.17 -31.78 -28.71
N GLN A 1058 -34.87 -32.81 -27.91
CA GLN A 1058 -35.66 -33.17 -26.73
C GLN A 1058 -35.56 -32.13 -25.60
N LEU A 1059 -34.51 -31.31 -25.59
CA LEU A 1059 -34.40 -30.13 -24.73
C LEU A 1059 -35.16 -28.92 -25.30
N GLY A 1060 -35.79 -29.06 -26.47
CA GLY A 1060 -36.59 -28.04 -27.13
C GLY A 1060 -35.77 -27.06 -27.96
N LEU A 1061 -34.51 -27.42 -28.25
CA LEU A 1061 -33.58 -26.63 -29.03
C LEU A 1061 -33.63 -27.08 -30.48
N ALA A 1062 -33.84 -26.12 -31.38
CA ALA A 1062 -33.77 -26.32 -32.82
C ALA A 1062 -33.30 -25.02 -33.46
N VAL A 1063 -32.64 -25.14 -34.61
CA VAL A 1063 -32.21 -24.02 -35.43
C VAL A 1063 -32.80 -24.19 -36.83
N ASP A 1064 -33.34 -23.12 -37.38
CA ASP A 1064 -33.79 -23.01 -38.75
C ASP A 1064 -32.59 -22.64 -39.63
N ALA A 1065 -32.32 -23.45 -40.67
CA ALA A 1065 -31.13 -23.31 -41.49
C ALA A 1065 -31.09 -21.97 -42.26
N GLU A 1066 -32.25 -21.48 -42.74
CA GLU A 1066 -32.32 -20.23 -43.48
C GLU A 1066 -32.08 -19.04 -42.56
N LEU A 1067 -32.75 -19.02 -41.39
CA LEU A 1067 -32.55 -17.96 -40.39
C LEU A 1067 -31.11 -17.97 -39.83
N ASN A 1068 -30.52 -19.15 -39.65
CA ASN A 1068 -29.16 -19.29 -39.15
C ASN A 1068 -28.10 -18.80 -40.13
N ALA A 1069 -28.34 -18.95 -41.43
CA ALA A 1069 -27.42 -18.51 -42.49
C ALA A 1069 -27.37 -16.98 -42.64
N VAL A 1070 -28.40 -16.26 -42.18
CA VAL A 1070 -28.44 -14.80 -42.22
C VAL A 1070 -27.27 -14.21 -41.45
N ARG A 1071 -26.49 -13.37 -42.13
CA ARG A 1071 -25.47 -12.51 -41.53
C ARG A 1071 -26.04 -11.13 -41.29
N GLY A 1072 -25.70 -10.55 -40.15
CA GLY A 1072 -26.15 -9.22 -39.78
C GLY A 1072 -25.72 -8.88 -38.37
N ASP A 1073 -25.70 -7.58 -38.12
CA ASP A 1073 -25.22 -6.97 -36.88
C ASP A 1073 -26.35 -6.72 -35.87
N GLU A 1074 -27.59 -7.13 -36.22
CA GLU A 1074 -28.77 -7.01 -35.36
C GLU A 1074 -29.08 -8.32 -34.61
N PRO A 1075 -29.61 -8.22 -33.37
CA PRO A 1075 -30.13 -9.37 -32.63
C PRO A 1075 -31.25 -10.08 -33.40
N ARG A 1076 -31.16 -11.40 -33.53
CA ARG A 1076 -32.12 -12.20 -34.30
C ARG A 1076 -32.37 -13.57 -33.70
N LEU A 1077 -33.58 -14.07 -33.89
CA LEU A 1077 -33.93 -15.46 -33.62
C LEU A 1077 -33.53 -16.34 -34.81
N ILE A 1078 -32.89 -17.46 -34.50
CA ILE A 1078 -32.50 -18.49 -35.47
C ILE A 1078 -33.20 -19.82 -35.20
N SER A 1079 -34.04 -19.91 -34.18
CA SER A 1079 -34.92 -21.06 -33.96
C SER A 1079 -36.21 -20.96 -34.80
N PRO A 1080 -36.82 -22.08 -35.21
CA PRO A 1080 -38.11 -22.07 -35.88
C PRO A 1080 -39.21 -21.45 -35.01
N ALA A 1081 -40.24 -20.91 -35.65
CA ALA A 1081 -41.38 -20.33 -34.95
C ALA A 1081 -42.07 -21.37 -34.03
N GLY A 1082 -42.33 -20.99 -32.78
CA GLY A 1082 -42.94 -21.89 -31.79
C GLY A 1082 -41.97 -22.88 -31.12
N ALA A 1083 -40.66 -22.75 -31.33
CA ALA A 1083 -39.66 -23.52 -30.58
C ALA A 1083 -39.85 -23.33 -29.06
N ARG A 1084 -39.76 -24.43 -28.30
CA ARG A 1084 -39.91 -24.41 -26.83
C ARG A 1084 -38.82 -23.59 -26.16
N VAL A 1085 -37.61 -23.64 -26.70
CA VAL A 1085 -36.47 -22.82 -26.29
C VAL A 1085 -36.00 -22.03 -27.50
N ALA A 1086 -36.00 -20.71 -27.38
CA ALA A 1086 -35.54 -19.86 -28.46
C ALA A 1086 -34.02 -19.99 -28.64
N VAL A 1087 -33.55 -19.93 -29.88
CA VAL A 1087 -32.12 -19.84 -30.17
C VAL A 1087 -31.89 -18.52 -30.87
N ALA A 1088 -30.97 -17.71 -30.34
CA ALA A 1088 -30.72 -16.36 -30.81
C ALA A 1088 -29.25 -16.15 -31.18
N VAL A 1089 -29.01 -15.26 -32.13
CA VAL A 1089 -27.71 -14.63 -32.35
C VAL A 1089 -27.84 -13.18 -31.93
N VAL A 1090 -27.03 -12.77 -30.96
CA VAL A 1090 -27.06 -11.42 -30.41
C VAL A 1090 -25.63 -10.88 -30.45
N PRO A 1091 -25.29 -10.03 -31.41
CA PRO A 1091 -23.96 -9.43 -31.48
C PRO A 1091 -23.64 -8.65 -30.20
N THR A 1092 -22.49 -8.91 -29.59
CA THR A 1092 -22.11 -8.21 -28.35
C THR A 1092 -21.51 -6.86 -28.67
N ASP A 1093 -21.80 -5.86 -27.85
CA ASP A 1093 -21.16 -4.54 -27.91
C ASP A 1093 -20.65 -4.16 -26.53
N GLU A 1094 -19.50 -4.73 -26.16
CA GLU A 1094 -18.90 -4.51 -24.83
C GLU A 1094 -18.49 -3.05 -24.65
N GLU A 1095 -18.01 -2.37 -25.70
CA GLU A 1095 -17.63 -0.97 -25.61
C GLU A 1095 -18.84 -0.05 -25.42
N LEU A 1096 -19.94 -0.29 -26.16
CA LEU A 1096 -21.17 0.47 -25.92
C LEU A 1096 -21.71 0.23 -24.51
N GLU A 1097 -21.70 -1.00 -24.03
CA GLU A 1097 -22.16 -1.32 -22.66
C GLU A 1097 -21.31 -0.61 -21.60
N ILE A 1098 -19.98 -0.61 -21.73
CA ILE A 1098 -19.08 0.14 -20.85
C ILE A 1098 -19.40 1.64 -20.93
N ALA A 1099 -19.60 2.19 -22.12
CA ALA A 1099 -19.93 3.59 -22.31
C ALA A 1099 -21.28 3.95 -21.69
N THR A 1100 -22.31 3.11 -21.85
CA THR A 1100 -23.64 3.27 -21.24
C THR A 1100 -23.55 3.24 -19.72
N GLN A 1101 -22.85 2.26 -19.14
CA GLN A 1101 -22.68 2.16 -17.68
C GLN A 1101 -21.90 3.35 -17.12
N THR A 1102 -20.82 3.75 -17.81
CA THR A 1102 -20.01 4.92 -17.47
C THR A 1102 -20.86 6.19 -17.50
N TYR A 1103 -21.57 6.43 -18.60
CA TYR A 1103 -22.40 7.62 -18.79
C TYR A 1103 -23.58 7.68 -17.83
N ALA A 1104 -24.22 6.54 -17.54
CA ALA A 1104 -25.31 6.47 -16.57
C ALA A 1104 -24.83 6.81 -15.15
N LEU A 1105 -23.61 6.37 -14.80
CA LEU A 1105 -23.02 6.65 -13.49
C LEU A 1105 -22.65 8.13 -13.35
N VAL A 1106 -22.01 8.72 -14.36
CA VAL A 1106 -21.61 10.14 -14.32
C VAL A 1106 -22.77 11.11 -14.57
N GLY A 1107 -23.75 10.75 -15.42
CA GLY A 1107 -24.92 11.57 -15.75
C GLY A 1107 -25.97 11.65 -14.64
N ARG A 1108 -26.00 10.69 -13.70
CA ARG A 1108 -26.78 10.79 -12.46
C ARG A 1108 -26.22 11.84 -11.49
N THR A 1109 -24.94 12.15 -11.61
CA THR A 1109 -24.27 13.25 -10.90
C THR A 1109 -24.71 14.61 -11.48
N ASP A 1110 -24.80 14.72 -12.81
CA ASP A 1110 -25.25 15.93 -13.53
C ASP A 1110 -26.77 16.24 -13.40
N MET A 1111 -27.63 15.23 -13.23
CA MET A 1111 -29.08 15.46 -13.06
C MET A 1111 -29.51 15.88 -11.66
N ARG A 1112 -28.67 15.67 -10.63
CA ARG A 1112 -28.95 16.25 -9.30
C ARG A 1112 -28.65 17.76 -9.24
N ASP A 1113 -27.86 18.27 -10.18
CA ASP A 1113 -27.54 19.68 -10.35
C ASP A 1113 -28.55 20.46 -11.23
N ARG A 1114 -29.62 19.82 -11.72
CA ARG A 1114 -30.72 20.48 -12.47
C ARG A 1114 -32.06 20.28 -11.79
N GLY A 1115 -32.32 21.03 -10.72
CA GLY A 1115 -33.66 21.14 -10.16
C GLY A 1115 -34.57 22.04 -11.01
N VAL A 1116 -35.63 21.46 -11.60
CA VAL A 1116 -36.90 22.12 -12.01
C VAL A 1116 -37.96 21.00 -11.99
N GLY A 1117 -39.05 20.98 -11.21
CA GLY A 1117 -40.04 22.03 -10.94
C GLY A 1117 -41.02 22.14 -12.12
N ASN A 1118 -41.99 21.24 -12.32
CA ASN A 1118 -43.37 21.43 -11.84
C ASN A 1118 -44.27 20.31 -12.40
N ASP A 1119 -45.11 19.77 -11.50
CA ASP A 1119 -46.43 19.12 -11.63
C ASP A 1119 -46.56 17.84 -10.80
#